data_AF-A0A8H5J6G4-F1
#
_entry.id   AF-A0A8H5J6G4-F1
#
_cell.length_a   1.000
_cell.length_b   1.000
_cell.length_c   1.000
_cell.angle_alpha   90.00
_cell.angle_beta   90.00
_cell.angle_gamma   90.00
#
_symmetry.space_group_name_H-M   'P 1'
#
loop_
_entity.id
_entity.type
_entity.pdbx_description
1 polymer ?
#
loop_
_entity_poly.entity_id
_entity_poly.type
_entity_poly.pdbx_seq_one_letter_code
_entity_poly.pdbx_strand_id
1 'polypeptide(L)'
;MATSEAVQDKSPALDPEANAVSLSDITSDRLPPTTEEKQKLRKIAGHIPWVSYLLCIVELAERASFYGCKTVFNNLLQFPLPKGGNGAGAVAKNDPNGHAGALNRGLQFASAMVLLFNFLAYVIPIFGAWLGDTKTGRFKAIMYGVIIGGVAHVIMVGGAAPAVLKAGNGLAPFMVSFFLLAIGAGLFKPNVVPLIIDQYTDQTEHVKTLKSGERVIVDPETTIQRIMLIFYMCINVGAFFMIATTYIEKYVGFWLAFLLPGIIYILLPVLLMWRYKTLRRAPPQGSDLNNFFKIVGLAIKENKGRVWAKNFFDSVKPSVLAAKGKTVSWDSKAVEHARRTLSACQIFLYQPLFYLNDGGVGTVLSNQGASMTTKGAPNDLLHNFNPLTLMVFAPLMSFVFYPLLNRYHIKFGPITRMTVGYICAVIGSVVGAIIQWRVYKTSPCGYQASTCDGVSPVSIWWQLPTVMLGAIGELFTAVTAYEMAYARAPEGMKSTVVAINLAMQALSSALAQILIPSIKDPNLIWAWAAPGIALFVQTIIFWVRHHHVNDEKFLIHHLTSLLFQFEKMPSDSGCPTYRRGYISSDSSRMLDRSILVINRAVQHDNHDTVADRPRRSCVTSATALAAKLEKGGYSAPSFAQDGLADYPKDPEIIGLRMQLLDATTDLYRLALEPTDSSFMGPFLAFHDASITSILNQFTFWNAVPIGGSAIYAEITAQVNLPESIVRRVLKYAISIRIFANANDKPDSSAYDWSKLGEATVVDIGGPSGHDSSTIAQAFPNLKFFVQDLPQLQTSFDEQVPAEIKSRVKFEPHDFLQPQNTQGDVYMLKMVLHDWPDKYAAKVLRHLVPNLESGSRILLVEAVAPPDTAALPFATLGHMLNAADMHMLQFINSQERNLKDWISLLAKVDERLTLKYVSEVPGSVHQFLEVGIHT
;
A
#
# COMPACT_ATOMS: atom_id res chain seq x y z
N MET A 1 -61.22 -18.27 14.28
CA MET A 1 -60.27 -17.89 15.36
C MET A 1 -58.90 -18.45 15.02
N ALA A 2 -57.82 -17.89 15.57
CA ALA A 2 -56.47 -18.14 15.08
C ALA A 2 -55.78 -19.34 15.74
N THR A 3 -54.90 -19.99 14.98
CA THR A 3 -53.69 -20.69 15.47
C THR A 3 -52.65 -20.63 14.35
N SER A 4 -51.37 -20.61 14.70
CA SER A 4 -50.26 -20.36 13.78
C SER A 4 -49.50 -21.63 13.42
N GLU A 5 -49.42 -21.96 12.14
CA GLU A 5 -48.44 -22.94 11.64
C GLU A 5 -47.19 -22.21 11.13
N ALA A 6 -46.03 -22.64 11.60
CA ALA A 6 -44.75 -22.09 11.19
C ALA A 6 -44.24 -22.75 9.90
N VAL A 7 -43.84 -21.95 8.93
CA VAL A 7 -43.25 -22.45 7.67
C VAL A 7 -41.87 -23.03 7.95
N GLN A 8 -41.68 -24.33 7.64
CA GLN A 8 -40.37 -24.97 7.70
C GLN A 8 -39.45 -24.44 6.59
N ASP A 9 -38.39 -23.73 6.97
CA ASP A 9 -37.31 -23.38 6.03
C ASP A 9 -36.38 -24.58 5.81
N LYS A 10 -36.24 -24.99 4.54
CA LYS A 10 -35.37 -26.11 4.13
C LYS A 10 -34.03 -25.58 3.60
N SER A 11 -33.21 -25.09 4.52
CA SER A 11 -31.77 -24.93 4.24
C SER A 11 -31.13 -26.30 3.99
N PRO A 12 -30.44 -26.52 2.85
CA PRO A 12 -29.72 -27.77 2.61
C PRO A 12 -28.49 -27.88 3.51
N ALA A 13 -28.27 -29.04 4.10
CA ALA A 13 -27.07 -29.31 4.88
C ALA A 13 -25.81 -29.22 3.99
N LEU A 14 -24.74 -28.64 4.54
CA LEU A 14 -23.40 -28.64 3.95
C LEU A 14 -22.58 -29.73 4.64
N ASP A 15 -22.10 -30.71 3.88
CA ASP A 15 -21.21 -31.75 4.39
C ASP A 15 -19.90 -31.12 4.93
N PRO A 16 -19.57 -31.30 6.23
CA PRO A 16 -18.37 -30.67 6.81
C PRO A 16 -17.04 -31.19 6.23
N GLU A 17 -17.03 -32.44 5.74
CA GLU A 17 -15.79 -33.14 5.36
C GLU A 17 -15.24 -32.74 3.98
N ALA A 18 -16.04 -32.07 3.14
CA ALA A 18 -15.69 -31.77 1.75
C ALA A 18 -14.57 -30.73 1.54
N ASN A 19 -13.99 -30.17 2.60
CA ASN A 19 -12.91 -29.16 2.53
C ASN A 19 -11.69 -29.47 3.42
N ALA A 20 -11.55 -30.69 3.93
CA ALA A 20 -10.39 -31.10 4.72
C ALA A 20 -9.15 -31.33 3.83
N VAL A 21 -8.41 -30.27 3.53
CA VAL A 21 -7.08 -30.39 2.88
C VAL A 21 -6.10 -30.98 3.90
N SER A 22 -5.49 -32.12 3.57
CA SER A 22 -4.57 -32.83 4.46
C SER A 22 -3.27 -32.04 4.69
N LEU A 23 -2.84 -32.00 5.95
CA LEU A 23 -1.60 -31.34 6.39
C LEU A 23 -0.30 -31.95 5.83
N SER A 24 -0.41 -33.06 5.07
CA SER A 24 0.70 -33.71 4.35
C SER A 24 1.29 -32.86 3.22
N ASP A 25 0.50 -31.96 2.62
CA ASP A 25 0.81 -31.39 1.31
C ASP A 25 1.52 -30.01 1.39
N ILE A 26 1.93 -29.59 2.60
CA ILE A 26 2.66 -28.33 2.81
C ILE A 26 4.15 -28.53 2.50
N THR A 27 4.47 -28.64 1.21
CA THR A 27 5.84 -28.50 0.69
C THR A 27 6.46 -27.16 1.12
N SER A 28 7.78 -27.12 1.32
CA SER A 28 8.53 -25.96 1.81
C SER A 28 8.39 -24.66 0.99
N ASP A 29 7.94 -24.75 -0.27
CA ASP A 29 7.74 -23.62 -1.20
C ASP A 29 6.45 -22.79 -0.95
N ARG A 30 5.91 -22.78 0.29
CA ARG A 30 4.70 -22.02 0.66
C ARG A 30 4.81 -21.26 2.00
N LEU A 31 6.02 -20.96 2.45
CA LEU A 31 6.26 -20.08 3.60
C LEU A 31 6.17 -18.59 3.20
N PRO A 32 5.56 -17.70 4.01
CA PRO A 32 5.59 -16.26 3.75
C PRO A 32 7.03 -15.72 3.88
N PRO A 33 7.44 -14.70 3.10
CA PRO A 33 8.84 -14.25 3.08
C PRO A 33 9.20 -13.41 4.31
N THR A 34 10.40 -13.62 4.85
CA THR A 34 10.94 -12.78 5.93
C THR A 34 11.25 -11.36 5.46
N THR A 35 11.42 -10.41 6.39
CA THR A 35 11.78 -9.01 6.06
C THR A 35 13.08 -8.92 5.25
N GLU A 36 14.07 -9.75 5.56
CA GLU A 36 15.33 -9.85 4.82
C GLU A 36 15.11 -10.43 3.41
N GLU A 37 14.28 -11.46 3.29
CA GLU A 37 13.92 -12.04 1.99
C GLU A 37 13.15 -11.05 1.11
N LYS A 38 12.29 -10.19 1.68
CA LYS A 38 11.60 -9.12 0.94
C LYS A 38 12.53 -8.02 0.43
N GLN A 39 13.77 -7.94 0.94
CA GLN A 39 14.81 -7.03 0.45
C GLN A 39 15.77 -7.71 -0.53
N LYS A 40 16.09 -9.00 -0.32
CA LYS A 40 17.11 -9.73 -1.10
C LYS A 40 16.55 -10.58 -2.25
N LEU A 41 15.34 -11.12 -2.13
CA LEU A 41 14.77 -12.04 -3.12
C LEU A 41 13.96 -11.31 -4.19
N ARG A 42 14.10 -11.76 -5.43
CA ARG A 42 13.35 -11.24 -6.59
C ARG A 42 11.88 -11.62 -6.49
N LYS A 43 10.97 -10.64 -6.63
CA LYS A 43 9.54 -10.88 -6.82
C LYS A 43 9.25 -11.47 -8.21
N ILE A 44 8.34 -12.43 -8.28
CA ILE A 44 7.84 -13.06 -9.50
C ILE A 44 6.31 -13.22 -9.46
N ALA A 45 5.69 -13.31 -10.63
CA ALA A 45 4.29 -13.70 -10.76
C ALA A 45 4.11 -15.22 -10.52
N GLY A 46 3.09 -15.57 -9.75
CA GLY A 46 2.68 -16.94 -9.47
C GLY A 46 1.95 -17.64 -10.60
N HIS A 47 1.33 -18.77 -10.28
CA HIS A 47 0.56 -19.56 -11.24
C HIS A 47 -0.82 -18.93 -11.48
N ILE A 48 -1.05 -18.48 -12.71
CA ILE A 48 -2.35 -17.94 -13.15
C ILE A 48 -3.26 -19.12 -13.55
N PRO A 49 -4.47 -19.26 -12.96
CA PRO A 49 -5.41 -20.34 -13.33
C PRO A 49 -5.80 -20.30 -14.81
N TRP A 50 -5.93 -21.47 -15.44
CA TRP A 50 -6.35 -21.57 -16.86
C TRP A 50 -7.71 -20.90 -17.15
N VAL A 51 -8.59 -20.83 -16.15
CA VAL A 51 -9.88 -20.13 -16.26
C VAL A 51 -9.70 -18.62 -16.49
N SER A 52 -8.69 -17.98 -15.87
CA SER A 52 -8.37 -16.56 -16.13
C SER A 52 -7.90 -16.35 -17.57
N TYR A 53 -7.06 -17.24 -18.12
CA TYR A 53 -6.65 -17.20 -19.53
C TYR A 53 -7.85 -17.35 -20.48
N LEU A 54 -8.78 -18.27 -20.20
CA LEU A 54 -9.98 -18.42 -21.02
C LEU A 54 -10.88 -17.18 -20.97
N LEU A 55 -11.02 -16.53 -19.81
CA LEU A 55 -11.76 -15.27 -19.70
C LEU A 55 -11.07 -14.12 -20.46
N CYS A 56 -9.74 -14.10 -20.58
CA CYS A 56 -9.05 -13.18 -21.48
C CYS A 56 -9.31 -13.49 -22.98
N ILE A 57 -9.60 -14.74 -23.34
CA ILE A 57 -10.04 -15.10 -24.71
C ILE A 57 -11.51 -14.67 -24.95
N VAL A 58 -12.37 -14.75 -23.93
CA VAL A 58 -13.73 -14.17 -23.97
C VAL A 58 -13.66 -12.66 -24.18
N GLU A 59 -12.75 -11.95 -23.50
CA GLU A 59 -12.48 -10.53 -23.75
C GLU A 59 -12.01 -10.28 -25.20
N LEU A 60 -10.99 -11.02 -25.67
CA LEU A 60 -10.45 -10.89 -27.04
C LEU A 60 -11.56 -10.98 -28.09
N ALA A 61 -12.46 -11.94 -27.95
CA ALA A 61 -13.59 -12.16 -28.84
C ALA A 61 -14.68 -11.07 -28.74
N GLU A 62 -14.96 -10.51 -27.54
CA GLU A 62 -15.81 -9.31 -27.44
C GLU A 62 -15.18 -8.11 -28.16
N ARG A 63 -13.88 -7.89 -27.97
CA ARG A 63 -13.15 -6.74 -28.53
C ARG A 63 -13.00 -6.84 -30.04
N ALA A 64 -12.71 -8.04 -30.57
CA ALA A 64 -12.71 -8.29 -32.00
C ALA A 64 -14.04 -7.92 -32.66
N SER A 65 -15.15 -8.20 -31.97
CA SER A 65 -16.47 -7.79 -32.44
C SER A 65 -16.74 -6.29 -32.25
N PHE A 66 -16.50 -5.74 -31.05
CA PHE A 66 -16.81 -4.36 -30.71
C PHE A 66 -16.05 -3.38 -31.62
N TYR A 67 -14.74 -3.57 -31.75
CA TYR A 67 -13.90 -2.75 -32.62
C TYR A 67 -14.17 -3.04 -34.11
N GLY A 68 -14.26 -4.32 -34.50
CA GLY A 68 -14.52 -4.74 -35.89
C GLY A 68 -15.82 -4.17 -36.46
N CYS A 69 -16.88 -4.10 -35.66
CA CYS A 69 -18.14 -3.43 -36.03
C CYS A 69 -18.01 -1.90 -35.98
N LYS A 70 -17.45 -1.34 -34.89
CA LYS A 70 -17.34 0.12 -34.69
C LYS A 70 -16.61 0.82 -35.84
N THR A 71 -15.50 0.26 -36.34
CA THR A 71 -14.64 0.94 -37.32
C THR A 71 -15.32 1.23 -38.66
N VAL A 72 -16.29 0.41 -39.07
CA VAL A 72 -17.00 0.55 -40.35
C VAL A 72 -18.25 1.45 -40.24
N PHE A 73 -18.62 1.90 -39.03
CA PHE A 73 -19.81 2.74 -38.81
C PHE A 73 -19.71 4.09 -39.52
N ASN A 74 -18.52 4.72 -39.56
CA ASN A 74 -18.37 6.03 -40.20
C ASN A 74 -18.74 5.96 -41.68
N ASN A 75 -18.14 5.02 -42.42
CA ASN A 75 -18.32 4.89 -43.86
C ASN A 75 -19.73 4.44 -44.24
N LEU A 76 -20.30 3.48 -43.48
CA LEU A 76 -21.69 3.05 -43.62
C LEU A 76 -22.68 4.24 -43.57
N LEU A 77 -22.47 5.15 -42.62
CA LEU A 77 -23.37 6.28 -42.37
C LEU A 77 -23.10 7.48 -43.28
N GLN A 78 -21.83 7.81 -43.51
CA GLN A 78 -21.41 9.03 -44.22
C GLN A 78 -21.77 8.96 -45.70
N PHE A 79 -21.33 7.92 -46.39
CA PHE A 79 -21.32 7.86 -47.84
C PHE A 79 -22.56 7.13 -48.41
N PRO A 80 -22.96 7.42 -49.67
CA PRO A 80 -23.93 6.62 -50.41
C PRO A 80 -23.35 5.28 -50.85
N LEU A 81 -24.21 4.36 -51.34
CA LEU A 81 -23.75 3.18 -52.08
C LEU A 81 -22.86 3.59 -53.26
N PRO A 82 -21.64 3.04 -53.42
CA PRO A 82 -20.73 3.41 -54.50
C PRO A 82 -21.31 3.15 -55.91
N LYS A 83 -21.16 4.13 -56.81
CA LYS A 83 -21.57 4.01 -58.22
C LYS A 83 -20.79 2.87 -58.88
N GLY A 84 -21.49 1.91 -59.49
CA GLY A 84 -20.85 0.72 -60.08
C GLY A 84 -20.34 -0.32 -59.07
N GLY A 85 -20.54 -0.09 -57.76
CA GLY A 85 -20.27 -1.08 -56.72
C GLY A 85 -21.28 -2.22 -56.73
N ASN A 86 -21.04 -3.28 -55.94
CA ASN A 86 -21.94 -4.45 -55.86
C ASN A 86 -23.31 -4.15 -55.20
N GLY A 87 -23.47 -2.95 -54.62
CA GLY A 87 -24.64 -2.53 -53.87
C GLY A 87 -24.80 -3.23 -52.50
N ALA A 88 -23.71 -3.77 -51.97
CA ALA A 88 -23.53 -4.14 -50.56
C ALA A 88 -22.67 -3.11 -49.80
N GLY A 89 -22.28 -2.03 -50.49
CA GLY A 89 -21.45 -0.94 -50.00
C GLY A 89 -19.98 -0.96 -50.41
N ALA A 90 -19.54 -2.02 -51.09
CA ALA A 90 -18.19 -2.12 -51.66
C ALA A 90 -18.02 -1.25 -52.92
N VAL A 91 -16.76 -0.85 -53.18
CA VAL A 91 -16.38 -0.01 -54.32
C VAL A 91 -16.44 -0.78 -55.65
N ALA A 92 -16.45 -0.04 -56.76
CA ALA A 92 -16.34 -0.63 -58.09
C ALA A 92 -14.91 -1.15 -58.33
N LYS A 93 -14.75 -2.30 -59.02
CA LYS A 93 -13.41 -2.91 -59.24
C LYS A 93 -12.46 -2.03 -60.07
N ASN A 94 -12.99 -1.08 -60.82
CA ASN A 94 -12.26 -0.09 -61.62
C ASN A 94 -12.02 1.25 -60.89
N ASP A 95 -12.52 1.41 -59.66
CA ASP A 95 -12.24 2.56 -58.79
C ASP A 95 -11.58 2.09 -57.47
N PRO A 96 -10.24 1.91 -57.45
CA PRO A 96 -9.51 1.51 -56.25
C PRO A 96 -9.35 2.67 -55.23
N ASN A 97 -9.65 3.91 -55.61
CA ASN A 97 -9.49 5.09 -54.76
C ASN A 97 -10.79 5.45 -54.01
N GLY A 98 -11.95 5.06 -54.53
CA GLY A 98 -13.25 5.23 -53.89
C GLY A 98 -13.34 4.62 -52.48
N HIS A 99 -14.39 5.04 -51.77
CA HIS A 99 -14.65 4.70 -50.36
C HIS A 99 -15.90 3.81 -50.25
N ALA A 100 -15.96 3.00 -49.18
CA ALA A 100 -17.16 2.23 -48.86
C ALA A 100 -18.31 3.16 -48.41
N GLY A 101 -19.56 2.76 -48.64
CA GLY A 101 -20.71 3.59 -48.26
C GLY A 101 -22.06 2.92 -48.44
N ALA A 102 -23.10 3.42 -47.77
CA ALA A 102 -24.46 2.90 -47.93
C ALA A 102 -25.56 3.93 -47.64
N LEU A 103 -25.59 4.50 -46.44
CA LEU A 103 -26.79 5.15 -45.89
C LEU A 103 -26.92 6.64 -46.23
N ASN A 104 -25.89 7.26 -46.83
CA ASN A 104 -25.91 8.64 -47.32
C ASN A 104 -26.51 9.66 -46.32
N ARG A 105 -25.82 9.88 -45.19
CA ARG A 105 -26.21 10.89 -44.18
C ARG A 105 -25.17 11.99 -43.99
N GLY A 106 -24.02 11.89 -44.67
CA GLY A 106 -22.97 12.92 -44.65
C GLY A 106 -22.16 12.97 -43.36
N LEU A 107 -21.09 13.77 -43.41
CA LEU A 107 -20.03 13.80 -42.41
C LEU A 107 -20.51 14.09 -40.98
N GLN A 108 -21.32 15.14 -40.78
CA GLN A 108 -21.73 15.56 -39.44
C GLN A 108 -22.62 14.52 -38.75
N PHE A 109 -23.50 13.84 -39.51
CA PHE A 109 -24.34 12.76 -38.96
C PHE A 109 -23.51 11.53 -38.60
N ALA A 110 -22.61 11.09 -39.48
CA ALA A 110 -21.72 9.96 -39.21
C ALA A 110 -20.83 10.22 -37.98
N SER A 111 -20.22 11.41 -37.91
CA SER A 111 -19.42 11.86 -36.78
C SER A 111 -20.21 11.85 -35.46
N ALA A 112 -21.42 12.42 -35.48
CA ALA A 112 -22.31 12.47 -34.32
C ALA A 112 -22.77 11.08 -33.86
N MET A 113 -23.00 10.14 -34.78
CA MET A 113 -23.39 8.77 -34.43
C MET A 113 -22.21 7.94 -33.91
N VAL A 114 -21.00 8.08 -34.46
CA VAL A 114 -19.79 7.44 -33.90
C VAL A 114 -19.49 7.97 -32.50
N LEU A 115 -19.66 9.29 -32.28
CA LEU A 115 -19.52 9.91 -30.96
C LEU A 115 -20.62 9.51 -29.98
N LEU A 116 -21.88 9.41 -30.43
CA LEU A 116 -22.98 8.87 -29.62
C LEU A 116 -22.76 7.40 -29.24
N PHE A 117 -22.20 6.58 -30.14
CA PHE A 117 -21.84 5.19 -29.83
C PHE A 117 -20.78 5.11 -28.74
N ASN A 118 -19.72 5.91 -28.86
CA ASN A 118 -18.66 5.99 -27.85
C ASN A 118 -19.21 6.52 -26.52
N PHE A 119 -20.07 7.54 -26.53
CA PHE A 119 -20.74 8.03 -25.33
C PHE A 119 -21.53 6.92 -24.64
N LEU A 120 -22.44 6.24 -25.35
CA LEU A 120 -23.29 5.20 -24.77
C LEU A 120 -22.48 3.98 -24.30
N ALA A 121 -21.56 3.48 -25.13
CA ALA A 121 -20.76 2.30 -24.83
C ALA A 121 -19.72 2.50 -23.69
N TYR A 122 -19.61 3.73 -23.16
CA TYR A 122 -18.74 4.11 -22.03
C TYR A 122 -19.48 4.81 -20.86
N VAL A 123 -20.72 5.30 -21.04
CA VAL A 123 -21.64 5.64 -19.93
C VAL A 123 -22.36 4.41 -19.38
N ILE A 124 -22.89 3.53 -20.25
CA ILE A 124 -23.67 2.36 -19.82
C ILE A 124 -22.87 1.41 -18.89
N PRO A 125 -21.52 1.28 -18.98
CA PRO A 125 -20.71 0.65 -17.94
C PRO A 125 -20.98 1.08 -16.50
N ILE A 126 -21.45 2.31 -16.22
CA ILE A 126 -21.83 2.71 -14.86
C ILE A 126 -23.03 1.89 -14.37
N PHE A 127 -24.03 1.69 -15.24
CA PHE A 127 -25.19 0.84 -14.96
C PHE A 127 -24.82 -0.65 -14.96
N GLY A 128 -23.96 -1.09 -15.91
CA GLY A 128 -23.46 -2.46 -15.98
C GLY A 128 -22.69 -2.88 -14.72
N ALA A 129 -21.86 -1.98 -14.20
CA ALA A 129 -21.15 -2.16 -12.93
C ALA A 129 -22.12 -2.22 -11.75
N TRP A 130 -23.04 -1.26 -11.64
CA TRP A 130 -24.06 -1.27 -10.59
C TRP A 130 -24.89 -2.56 -10.58
N LEU A 131 -25.31 -3.04 -11.75
CA LEU A 131 -26.09 -4.27 -11.90
C LEU A 131 -25.30 -5.52 -11.50
N GLY A 132 -23.99 -5.54 -11.77
CA GLY A 132 -23.07 -6.62 -11.41
C GLY A 132 -22.68 -6.61 -9.93
N ASP A 133 -22.15 -5.49 -9.43
CA ASP A 133 -21.71 -5.31 -8.03
C ASP A 133 -22.88 -5.38 -7.04
N THR A 134 -24.07 -4.83 -7.34
CA THR A 134 -25.11 -4.59 -6.32
C THR A 134 -26.38 -5.46 -6.42
N LYS A 135 -26.66 -6.11 -7.56
CA LYS A 135 -27.95 -6.81 -7.80
C LYS A 135 -27.83 -8.25 -8.27
N THR A 136 -27.06 -8.52 -9.32
CA THR A 136 -27.17 -9.78 -10.08
C THR A 136 -25.91 -10.65 -10.05
N GLY A 137 -24.77 -10.06 -9.70
CA GLY A 137 -23.46 -10.71 -9.75
C GLY A 137 -22.83 -10.59 -11.14
N ARG A 138 -21.52 -10.31 -11.17
CA ARG A 138 -20.74 -9.97 -12.37
C ARG A 138 -21.00 -10.91 -13.55
N PHE A 139 -21.03 -12.23 -13.32
CA PHE A 139 -21.31 -13.22 -14.36
C PHE A 139 -22.70 -13.08 -15.00
N LYS A 140 -23.76 -12.77 -14.24
CA LYS A 140 -25.11 -12.59 -14.82
C LYS A 140 -25.18 -11.30 -15.63
N ALA A 141 -24.59 -10.21 -15.14
CA ALA A 141 -24.48 -8.96 -15.89
C ALA A 141 -23.72 -9.14 -17.23
N ILE A 142 -22.62 -9.91 -17.22
CA ILE A 142 -21.89 -10.32 -18.45
C ILE A 142 -22.81 -11.09 -19.40
N MET A 143 -23.50 -12.14 -18.92
CA MET A 143 -24.39 -12.95 -19.76
C MET A 143 -25.54 -12.14 -20.37
N TYR A 144 -26.13 -11.20 -19.62
CA TYR A 144 -27.12 -10.27 -20.20
C TYR A 144 -26.50 -9.38 -21.29
N GLY A 145 -25.28 -8.88 -21.06
CA GLY A 145 -24.54 -8.12 -22.06
C GLY A 145 -24.32 -8.90 -23.36
N VAL A 146 -23.83 -10.14 -23.26
CA VAL A 146 -23.58 -11.01 -24.41
C VAL A 146 -24.87 -11.43 -25.12
N ILE A 147 -25.98 -11.68 -24.42
CA ILE A 147 -27.25 -12.01 -25.08
C ILE A 147 -27.78 -10.81 -25.88
N ILE A 148 -27.76 -9.61 -25.29
CA ILE A 148 -28.22 -8.37 -25.96
C ILE A 148 -27.31 -8.03 -27.15
N GLY A 149 -25.97 -8.15 -26.97
CA GLY A 149 -25.01 -7.95 -28.05
C GLY A 149 -25.11 -8.99 -29.17
N GLY A 150 -25.50 -10.24 -28.86
CA GLY A 150 -25.74 -11.28 -29.86
C GLY A 150 -26.94 -10.95 -30.74
N VAL A 151 -28.05 -10.53 -30.13
CA VAL A 151 -29.24 -10.02 -30.86
C VAL A 151 -28.88 -8.80 -31.71
N ALA A 152 -28.05 -7.90 -31.19
CA ALA A 152 -27.56 -6.74 -31.93
C ALA A 152 -26.84 -7.15 -33.23
N HIS A 153 -25.90 -8.10 -33.19
CA HIS A 153 -25.18 -8.55 -34.39
C HIS A 153 -26.11 -9.17 -35.44
N VAL A 154 -27.11 -9.98 -35.03
CA VAL A 154 -28.09 -10.58 -35.96
C VAL A 154 -28.89 -9.48 -36.70
N ILE A 155 -29.37 -8.47 -35.97
CA ILE A 155 -30.11 -7.34 -36.55
C ILE A 155 -29.19 -6.50 -37.46
N MET A 156 -27.92 -6.29 -37.08
CA MET A 156 -26.95 -5.49 -37.83
C MET A 156 -26.59 -6.13 -39.18
N VAL A 157 -26.36 -7.45 -39.19
CA VAL A 157 -26.11 -8.22 -40.42
C VAL A 157 -27.33 -8.17 -41.35
N GLY A 158 -28.53 -8.33 -40.80
CA GLY A 158 -29.78 -8.21 -41.56
C GLY A 158 -29.98 -6.82 -42.15
N GLY A 159 -29.73 -5.76 -41.37
CA GLY A 159 -29.82 -4.37 -41.82
C GLY A 159 -28.82 -3.99 -42.91
N ALA A 160 -27.64 -4.61 -42.88
CA ALA A 160 -26.58 -4.43 -43.88
C ALA A 160 -26.70 -5.36 -45.10
N ALA A 161 -27.73 -6.23 -45.16
CA ALA A 161 -27.91 -7.15 -46.27
C ALA A 161 -28.13 -6.40 -47.60
N PRO A 162 -27.58 -6.86 -48.75
CA PRO A 162 -27.59 -6.09 -49.99
C PRO A 162 -28.99 -5.71 -50.50
N ALA A 163 -30.01 -6.55 -50.26
CA ALA A 163 -31.40 -6.23 -50.59
C ALA A 163 -31.96 -5.09 -49.74
N VAL A 164 -31.63 -5.05 -48.45
CA VAL A 164 -32.12 -4.04 -47.50
C VAL A 164 -31.42 -2.69 -47.73
N LEU A 165 -30.12 -2.71 -48.05
CA LEU A 165 -29.38 -1.50 -48.44
C LEU A 165 -29.89 -0.93 -49.78
N LYS A 166 -30.10 -1.78 -50.80
CA LYS A 166 -30.65 -1.34 -52.11
C LYS A 166 -32.07 -0.79 -52.00
N ALA A 167 -32.87 -1.28 -51.05
CA ALA A 167 -34.20 -0.76 -50.75
C ALA A 167 -34.19 0.51 -49.87
N GLY A 168 -33.02 1.04 -49.48
CA GLY A 168 -32.88 2.22 -48.61
C GLY A 168 -33.24 1.99 -47.14
N ASN A 169 -33.67 0.78 -46.78
CA ASN A 169 -34.27 0.47 -45.48
C ASN A 169 -33.24 0.11 -44.38
N GLY A 170 -31.93 0.13 -44.67
CA GLY A 170 -30.88 -0.31 -43.75
C GLY A 170 -30.69 0.53 -42.48
N LEU A 171 -31.13 1.80 -42.48
CA LEU A 171 -30.89 2.72 -41.36
C LEU A 171 -31.65 2.29 -40.08
N ALA A 172 -32.92 1.92 -40.18
CA ALA A 172 -33.72 1.54 -39.01
C ALA A 172 -33.17 0.30 -38.26
N PRO A 173 -32.92 -0.86 -38.90
CA PRO A 173 -32.30 -2.00 -38.23
C PRO A 173 -30.87 -1.69 -37.76
N PHE A 174 -30.10 -0.89 -38.50
CA PHE A 174 -28.79 -0.43 -38.01
C PHE A 174 -28.93 0.32 -36.69
N MET A 175 -29.80 1.34 -36.59
CA MET A 175 -29.99 2.11 -35.35
C MET A 175 -30.47 1.23 -34.17
N VAL A 176 -31.35 0.25 -34.40
CA VAL A 176 -31.75 -0.71 -33.35
C VAL A 176 -30.55 -1.53 -32.89
N SER A 177 -29.77 -2.10 -33.81
CA SER A 177 -28.57 -2.88 -33.47
C SER A 177 -27.49 -2.05 -32.79
N PHE A 178 -27.30 -0.79 -33.20
CA PHE A 178 -26.35 0.17 -32.64
C PHE A 178 -26.62 0.42 -31.14
N PHE A 179 -27.88 0.68 -30.77
CA PHE A 179 -28.24 0.88 -29.35
C PHE A 179 -28.12 -0.41 -28.55
N LEU A 180 -28.56 -1.55 -29.09
CA LEU A 180 -28.43 -2.85 -28.42
C LEU A 180 -26.96 -3.26 -28.23
N LEU A 181 -26.08 -3.00 -29.19
CA LEU A 181 -24.64 -3.29 -29.08
C LEU A 181 -23.97 -2.41 -28.03
N ALA A 182 -24.33 -1.12 -27.96
CA ALA A 182 -23.84 -0.22 -26.92
C ALA A 182 -24.30 -0.65 -25.52
N ILE A 183 -25.54 -1.14 -25.37
CA ILE A 183 -26.05 -1.74 -24.13
C ILE A 183 -25.30 -3.03 -23.78
N GLY A 184 -25.16 -3.95 -24.74
CA GLY A 184 -24.51 -5.24 -24.55
C GLY A 184 -23.05 -5.10 -24.08
N ALA A 185 -22.27 -4.30 -24.80
CA ALA A 185 -20.91 -3.94 -24.43
C ALA A 185 -20.85 -3.18 -23.09
N GLY A 186 -21.84 -2.33 -22.81
CA GLY A 186 -21.95 -1.60 -21.54
C GLY A 186 -22.17 -2.49 -20.32
N LEU A 187 -22.96 -3.57 -20.43
CA LEU A 187 -23.14 -4.54 -19.35
C LEU A 187 -21.93 -5.47 -19.19
N PHE A 188 -21.23 -5.79 -20.28
CA PHE A 188 -20.07 -6.66 -20.33
C PHE A 188 -18.82 -6.02 -19.69
N LYS A 189 -18.33 -4.91 -20.29
CA LYS A 189 -17.01 -4.30 -20.02
C LYS A 189 -16.61 -4.13 -18.55
N PRO A 190 -17.42 -3.56 -17.64
CA PRO A 190 -16.98 -3.28 -16.27
C PRO A 190 -16.86 -4.54 -15.40
N ASN A 191 -17.52 -5.63 -15.79
CA ASN A 191 -17.69 -6.84 -14.98
C ASN A 191 -16.62 -7.92 -15.25
N VAL A 192 -16.02 -7.93 -16.45
CA VAL A 192 -15.07 -8.97 -16.86
C VAL A 192 -13.73 -8.86 -16.14
N VAL A 193 -13.14 -7.67 -16.03
CA VAL A 193 -11.85 -7.47 -15.35
C VAL A 193 -11.88 -7.97 -13.90
N PRO A 194 -12.84 -7.57 -13.04
CA PRO A 194 -12.93 -8.13 -11.70
C PRO A 194 -13.18 -9.65 -11.72
N LEU A 195 -14.02 -10.18 -12.62
CA LEU A 195 -14.27 -11.62 -12.70
C LEU A 195 -13.00 -12.43 -13.06
N ILE A 196 -12.12 -11.92 -13.91
CA ILE A 196 -10.83 -12.54 -14.24
C ILE A 196 -9.93 -12.67 -13.00
N ILE A 197 -9.88 -11.61 -12.19
CA ILE A 197 -9.07 -11.52 -10.97
C ILE A 197 -9.68 -12.37 -9.84
N ASP A 198 -11.01 -12.41 -9.73
CA ASP A 198 -11.75 -13.19 -8.72
C ASP A 198 -11.42 -14.70 -8.77
N GLN A 199 -10.90 -15.19 -9.92
CA GLN A 199 -10.42 -16.58 -10.09
C GLN A 199 -9.05 -16.84 -9.44
N TYR A 200 -8.21 -15.81 -9.23
CA TYR A 200 -6.89 -15.95 -8.61
C TYR A 200 -7.02 -15.95 -7.08
N THR A 201 -6.83 -17.11 -6.46
CA THR A 201 -7.06 -17.35 -5.03
C THR A 201 -5.88 -17.00 -4.13
N ASP A 202 -4.66 -17.07 -4.65
CA ASP A 202 -3.42 -17.04 -3.86
C ASP A 202 -3.01 -15.60 -3.56
N GLN A 203 -3.77 -14.94 -2.69
CA GLN A 203 -3.65 -13.53 -2.31
C GLN A 203 -2.56 -13.27 -1.24
N THR A 204 -1.65 -14.21 -1.01
CA THR A 204 -0.55 -14.13 -0.03
C THR A 204 0.83 -14.25 -0.70
N GLU A 205 1.76 -13.38 -0.30
CA GLU A 205 3.18 -13.52 -0.66
C GLU A 205 3.75 -14.81 -0.06
N HIS A 206 4.53 -15.56 -0.83
CA HIS A 206 5.25 -16.75 -0.36
C HIS A 206 6.57 -16.98 -1.09
N VAL A 207 7.55 -17.58 -0.43
CA VAL A 207 8.85 -17.93 -1.00
C VAL A 207 8.75 -19.27 -1.72
N LYS A 208 9.33 -19.33 -2.92
CA LYS A 208 9.43 -20.53 -3.74
C LYS A 208 10.84 -20.67 -4.29
N THR A 209 11.30 -21.91 -4.42
CA THR A 209 12.56 -22.25 -5.08
C THR A 209 12.30 -22.57 -6.55
N LEU A 210 13.07 -21.96 -7.46
CA LEU A 210 13.00 -22.27 -8.88
C LEU A 210 13.81 -23.54 -9.22
N LYS A 211 13.54 -24.14 -10.39
CA LYS A 211 14.33 -25.26 -10.93
C LYS A 211 15.82 -24.96 -11.13
N SER A 212 16.21 -23.68 -11.08
CA SER A 212 17.59 -23.17 -11.11
C SER A 212 18.25 -23.08 -9.73
N GLY A 213 17.55 -23.39 -8.63
CA GLY A 213 18.00 -23.15 -7.25
C GLY A 213 17.79 -21.71 -6.75
N GLU A 214 17.37 -20.78 -7.61
CA GLU A 214 17.07 -19.40 -7.20
C GLU A 214 15.84 -19.37 -6.27
N ARG A 215 15.99 -18.84 -5.06
CA ARG A 215 14.86 -18.53 -4.16
C ARG A 215 14.23 -17.20 -4.60
N VAL A 216 12.91 -17.19 -4.77
CA VAL A 216 12.13 -16.04 -5.27
C VAL A 216 10.85 -15.87 -4.46
N ILE A 217 10.31 -14.66 -4.45
CA ILE A 217 9.01 -14.37 -3.82
C ILE A 217 7.92 -14.43 -4.88
N VAL A 218 6.98 -15.36 -4.72
CA VAL A 218 5.70 -15.32 -5.44
C VAL A 218 4.85 -14.22 -4.82
N ASP A 219 4.52 -13.21 -5.63
CA ASP A 219 3.83 -12.00 -5.18
C ASP A 219 2.43 -11.86 -5.85
N PRO A 220 1.35 -11.74 -5.07
CA PRO A 220 0.01 -11.48 -5.58
C PRO A 220 -0.09 -10.20 -6.43
N GLU A 221 0.61 -9.12 -6.06
CA GLU A 221 0.58 -7.84 -6.77
C GLU A 221 1.21 -7.98 -8.18
N THR A 222 2.43 -8.51 -8.24
CA THR A 222 3.11 -8.90 -9.49
C THR A 222 2.28 -9.88 -10.33
N THR A 223 1.51 -10.76 -9.69
CA THR A 223 0.65 -11.74 -10.40
C THR A 223 -0.58 -11.08 -11.02
N ILE A 224 -1.28 -10.21 -10.28
CA ILE A 224 -2.41 -9.42 -10.79
C ILE A 224 -1.94 -8.48 -11.91
N GLN A 225 -0.77 -7.85 -11.76
CA GLN A 225 -0.17 -7.04 -12.82
C GLN A 225 0.07 -7.85 -14.10
N ARG A 226 0.58 -9.09 -13.99
CA ARG A 226 0.75 -9.99 -15.14
C ARG A 226 -0.58 -10.38 -15.78
N ILE A 227 -1.62 -10.64 -14.99
CA ILE A 227 -2.98 -10.87 -15.50
C ILE A 227 -3.50 -9.66 -16.29
N MET A 228 -3.31 -8.43 -15.77
CA MET A 228 -3.70 -7.20 -16.46
C MET A 228 -2.96 -6.98 -17.78
N LEU A 229 -1.66 -7.29 -17.84
CA LEU A 229 -0.87 -7.19 -19.07
C LEU A 229 -1.34 -8.20 -20.14
N ILE A 230 -1.69 -9.43 -19.73
CA ILE A 230 -2.28 -10.45 -20.63
C ILE A 230 -3.66 -9.99 -21.12
N PHE A 231 -4.49 -9.46 -20.23
CA PHE A 231 -5.80 -8.90 -20.55
C PHE A 231 -5.71 -7.74 -21.57
N TYR A 232 -4.80 -6.78 -21.35
CA TYR A 232 -4.59 -5.66 -22.27
C TYR A 232 -3.99 -6.10 -23.62
N MET A 233 -3.14 -7.14 -23.63
CA MET A 233 -2.70 -7.78 -24.88
C MET A 233 -3.90 -8.41 -25.62
N CYS A 234 -4.79 -9.12 -24.92
CA CYS A 234 -6.00 -9.71 -25.52
C CYS A 234 -6.95 -8.65 -26.10
N ILE A 235 -7.11 -7.49 -25.45
CA ILE A 235 -7.85 -6.35 -26.03
C ILE A 235 -7.23 -5.92 -27.36
N ASN A 236 -5.92 -5.74 -27.42
CA ASN A 236 -5.22 -5.23 -28.60
C ASN A 236 -5.19 -6.23 -29.77
N VAL A 237 -4.97 -7.51 -29.49
CA VAL A 237 -5.09 -8.60 -30.48
C VAL A 237 -6.53 -8.69 -31.01
N GLY A 238 -7.53 -8.51 -30.15
CA GLY A 238 -8.93 -8.40 -30.58
C GLY A 238 -9.16 -7.19 -31.47
N ALA A 239 -8.74 -6.00 -31.05
CA ALA A 239 -8.90 -4.76 -31.81
C ALA A 239 -8.28 -4.81 -33.22
N PHE A 240 -7.17 -5.56 -33.40
CA PHE A 240 -6.52 -5.78 -34.70
C PHE A 240 -7.46 -6.43 -35.76
N PHE A 241 -8.57 -7.04 -35.34
CA PHE A 241 -9.61 -7.57 -36.25
C PHE A 241 -10.30 -6.48 -37.10
N MET A 242 -10.19 -5.20 -36.72
CA MET A 242 -10.59 -4.06 -37.55
C MET A 242 -9.93 -4.03 -38.93
N ILE A 243 -8.73 -4.61 -39.11
CA ILE A 243 -8.09 -4.73 -40.43
C ILE A 243 -8.96 -5.60 -41.36
N ALA A 244 -9.51 -6.70 -40.85
CA ALA A 244 -10.37 -7.57 -41.64
C ALA A 244 -11.65 -6.83 -42.05
N THR A 245 -12.32 -6.15 -41.12
CA THR A 245 -13.60 -5.49 -41.43
C THR A 245 -13.45 -4.26 -42.32
N THR A 246 -12.39 -3.46 -42.16
CA THR A 246 -12.08 -2.30 -43.04
C THR A 246 -11.76 -2.72 -44.48
N TYR A 247 -11.04 -3.82 -44.70
CA TYR A 247 -10.86 -4.34 -46.07
C TYR A 247 -12.13 -5.00 -46.63
N ILE A 248 -12.94 -5.63 -45.78
CA ILE A 248 -14.19 -6.29 -46.20
C ILE A 248 -15.27 -5.27 -46.58
N GLU A 249 -15.45 -4.14 -45.88
CA GLU A 249 -16.39 -3.11 -46.32
C GLU A 249 -16.03 -2.58 -47.71
N LYS A 250 -14.73 -2.33 -47.98
CA LYS A 250 -14.26 -1.77 -49.26
C LYS A 250 -14.45 -2.75 -50.42
N TYR A 251 -14.15 -4.04 -50.24
CA TYR A 251 -14.11 -5.00 -51.35
C TYR A 251 -15.28 -6.01 -51.42
N VAL A 252 -16.08 -6.17 -50.36
CA VAL A 252 -17.19 -7.16 -50.31
C VAL A 252 -18.51 -6.54 -49.81
N GLY A 253 -18.46 -5.65 -48.83
CA GLY A 253 -19.59 -4.90 -48.30
C GLY A 253 -19.95 -5.21 -46.84
N PHE A 254 -20.83 -4.39 -46.28
CA PHE A 254 -21.05 -4.29 -44.84
C PHE A 254 -21.65 -5.54 -44.18
N TRP A 255 -22.48 -6.31 -44.90
CA TRP A 255 -23.07 -7.55 -44.35
C TRP A 255 -22.00 -8.53 -43.84
N LEU A 256 -20.90 -8.72 -44.58
CA LEU A 256 -19.81 -9.61 -44.18
C LEU A 256 -18.91 -8.96 -43.12
N ALA A 257 -18.73 -7.63 -43.20
CA ALA A 257 -18.00 -6.86 -42.20
C ALA A 257 -18.63 -6.94 -40.80
N PHE A 258 -19.96 -7.12 -40.71
CA PHE A 258 -20.67 -7.39 -39.45
C PHE A 258 -20.85 -8.87 -39.13
N LEU A 259 -20.91 -9.76 -40.15
CA LEU A 259 -21.11 -11.19 -39.93
C LEU A 259 -19.91 -11.86 -39.26
N LEU A 260 -18.68 -11.52 -39.66
CA LEU A 260 -17.49 -12.13 -39.04
C LEU A 260 -17.34 -11.74 -37.55
N PRO A 261 -17.47 -10.46 -37.15
CA PRO A 261 -17.71 -10.08 -35.75
C PRO A 261 -18.82 -10.87 -35.06
N GLY A 262 -19.98 -11.00 -35.71
CA GLY A 262 -21.14 -11.70 -35.16
C GLY A 262 -20.88 -13.18 -34.87
N ILE A 263 -20.18 -13.88 -35.77
CA ILE A 263 -19.80 -15.29 -35.58
C ILE A 263 -18.87 -15.44 -34.36
N ILE A 264 -17.87 -14.58 -34.23
CA ILE A 264 -16.96 -14.56 -33.07
C ILE A 264 -17.74 -14.30 -31.77
N TYR A 265 -18.67 -13.35 -31.80
CA TYR A 265 -19.47 -12.96 -30.64
C TYR A 265 -20.48 -14.04 -30.20
N ILE A 266 -21.10 -14.75 -31.14
CA ILE A 266 -22.11 -15.80 -30.87
C ILE A 266 -21.48 -17.05 -30.21
N LEU A 267 -20.16 -17.21 -30.23
CA LEU A 267 -19.46 -18.25 -29.47
C LEU A 267 -19.28 -17.90 -27.97
N LEU A 268 -19.37 -16.62 -27.58
CA LEU A 268 -19.15 -16.17 -26.20
C LEU A 268 -20.09 -16.84 -25.17
N PRO A 269 -21.43 -16.97 -25.40
CA PRO A 269 -22.31 -17.68 -24.48
C PRO A 269 -21.90 -19.14 -24.26
N VAL A 270 -21.46 -19.82 -25.32
CA VAL A 270 -21.07 -21.25 -25.28
C VAL A 270 -19.82 -21.42 -24.40
N LEU A 271 -18.80 -20.58 -24.60
CA LEU A 271 -17.57 -20.59 -23.81
C LEU A 271 -17.83 -20.26 -22.33
N LEU A 272 -18.66 -19.26 -22.05
CA LEU A 272 -19.02 -18.84 -20.69
C LEU A 272 -19.87 -19.90 -19.96
N MET A 273 -20.84 -20.51 -20.64
CA MET A 273 -21.67 -21.58 -20.07
C MET A 273 -20.87 -22.86 -19.83
N TRP A 274 -19.96 -23.22 -20.73
CA TRP A 274 -19.08 -24.40 -20.58
C TRP A 274 -18.25 -24.36 -19.28
N ARG A 275 -17.78 -23.17 -18.88
CA ARG A 275 -17.00 -22.99 -17.64
C ARG A 275 -17.79 -22.44 -16.45
N TYR A 276 -19.11 -22.31 -16.55
CA TYR A 276 -19.98 -21.82 -15.47
C TYR A 276 -19.78 -22.55 -14.14
N LYS A 277 -19.64 -23.89 -14.15
CA LYS A 277 -19.42 -24.70 -12.95
C LYS A 277 -18.03 -24.47 -12.31
N THR A 278 -17.01 -24.17 -13.12
CA THR A 278 -15.62 -23.95 -12.67
C THR A 278 -15.31 -22.49 -12.31
N LEU A 279 -16.21 -21.54 -12.59
CA LEU A 279 -16.01 -20.13 -12.27
C LEU A 279 -16.29 -19.84 -10.78
N ARG A 280 -15.29 -19.29 -10.08
CA ARG A 280 -15.48 -18.63 -8.78
C ARG A 280 -16.26 -17.34 -9.01
N ARG A 281 -17.36 -17.17 -8.26
CA ARG A 281 -18.34 -16.10 -8.47
C ARG A 281 -18.60 -15.40 -7.15
N ALA A 282 -18.09 -14.18 -7.00
CA ALA A 282 -18.34 -13.37 -5.81
C ALA A 282 -19.83 -12.99 -5.69
N PRO A 283 -20.42 -13.01 -4.48
CA PRO A 283 -21.79 -12.53 -4.27
C PRO A 283 -21.88 -10.99 -4.41
N PRO A 284 -23.05 -10.44 -4.77
CA PRO A 284 -23.25 -8.98 -4.85
C PRO A 284 -23.13 -8.30 -3.48
N GLN A 285 -22.52 -7.11 -3.43
CA GLN A 285 -22.30 -6.32 -2.22
C GLN A 285 -22.88 -4.90 -2.40
N GLY A 286 -24.21 -4.79 -2.32
CA GLY A 286 -24.94 -3.53 -2.60
C GLY A 286 -24.81 -2.40 -1.56
N SER A 287 -24.02 -2.57 -0.51
CA SER A 287 -23.79 -1.58 0.56
C SER A 287 -22.89 -0.42 0.11
N ASP A 288 -21.80 -0.73 -0.56
CA ASP A 288 -20.60 0.13 -0.56
C ASP A 288 -20.83 1.40 -1.37
N LEU A 289 -21.43 1.27 -2.56
CA LEU A 289 -21.77 2.41 -3.42
C LEU A 289 -22.79 3.35 -2.76
N ASN A 290 -23.78 2.79 -2.05
CA ASN A 290 -24.76 3.58 -1.32
C ASN A 290 -24.11 4.34 -0.14
N ASN A 291 -23.16 3.71 0.55
CA ASN A 291 -22.40 4.36 1.62
C ASN A 291 -21.47 5.45 1.07
N PHE A 292 -20.78 5.21 -0.06
CA PHE A 292 -19.96 6.22 -0.75
C PHE A 292 -20.74 7.51 -1.06
N PHE A 293 -21.92 7.41 -1.69
CA PHE A 293 -22.73 8.59 -2.00
C PHE A 293 -23.24 9.31 -0.75
N LYS A 294 -23.63 8.58 0.31
CA LYS A 294 -24.03 9.20 1.59
C LYS A 294 -22.87 9.96 2.25
N ILE A 295 -21.68 9.37 2.27
CA ILE A 295 -20.45 9.97 2.83
C ILE A 295 -20.11 11.26 2.10
N VAL A 296 -20.03 11.22 0.77
CA VAL A 296 -19.66 12.40 -0.05
C VAL A 296 -20.74 13.48 0.05
N GLY A 297 -22.03 13.11 -0.02
CA GLY A 297 -23.14 14.06 0.12
C GLY A 297 -23.17 14.76 1.49
N LEU A 298 -22.91 14.03 2.57
CA LEU A 298 -22.81 14.63 3.90
C LEU A 298 -21.54 15.49 4.04
N ALA A 299 -20.41 15.10 3.43
CA ALA A 299 -19.19 15.89 3.45
C ALA A 299 -19.38 17.25 2.76
N ILE A 300 -20.08 17.30 1.62
CA ILE A 300 -20.47 18.54 0.95
C ILE A 300 -21.31 19.41 1.89
N LYS A 301 -22.30 18.81 2.59
CA LYS A 301 -23.20 19.53 3.50
C LYS A 301 -22.48 20.10 4.73
N GLU A 302 -21.67 19.30 5.42
CA GLU A 302 -20.92 19.72 6.60
C GLU A 302 -19.84 20.77 6.28
N ASN A 303 -19.22 20.71 5.09
CA ASN A 303 -18.27 21.73 4.62
C ASN A 303 -18.95 22.95 3.96
N LYS A 304 -20.28 23.11 4.06
CA LYS A 304 -21.06 24.20 3.44
C LYS A 304 -20.75 24.39 1.94
N GLY A 305 -20.64 23.30 1.20
CA GLY A 305 -20.30 23.29 -0.23
C GLY A 305 -18.80 23.39 -0.57
N ARG A 306 -17.91 23.59 0.40
CA ARG A 306 -16.46 23.73 0.17
C ARG A 306 -15.77 22.39 -0.07
N VAL A 307 -15.96 21.83 -1.28
CA VAL A 307 -15.38 20.55 -1.73
C VAL A 307 -13.84 20.47 -1.74
N TRP A 308 -13.15 21.61 -1.59
CA TRP A 308 -11.68 21.71 -1.58
C TRP A 308 -11.08 21.97 -0.18
N ALA A 309 -11.86 21.79 0.91
CA ALA A 309 -11.33 21.95 2.27
C ALA A 309 -10.26 20.88 2.59
N LYS A 310 -9.15 21.27 3.23
CA LYS A 310 -8.07 20.32 3.62
C LYS A 310 -8.60 19.11 4.42
N ASN A 311 -9.62 19.35 5.25
CA ASN A 311 -10.20 18.36 6.17
C ASN A 311 -11.58 17.84 5.68
N PHE A 312 -11.84 17.88 4.36
CA PHE A 312 -13.16 17.65 3.77
C PHE A 312 -13.83 16.33 4.18
N PHE A 313 -13.07 15.23 4.29
CA PHE A 313 -13.59 13.94 4.75
C PHE A 313 -13.53 13.76 6.28
N ASP A 314 -12.72 14.53 7.01
CA ASP A 314 -12.65 14.43 8.47
C ASP A 314 -13.95 14.89 9.13
N SER A 315 -14.64 15.87 8.53
CA SER A 315 -15.92 16.38 9.03
C SER A 315 -17.04 15.33 9.07
N VAL A 316 -16.88 14.19 8.38
CA VAL A 316 -17.82 13.07 8.33
C VAL A 316 -17.27 11.75 8.88
N LYS A 317 -16.11 11.76 9.55
CA LYS A 317 -15.67 10.62 10.36
C LYS A 317 -16.70 10.36 11.47
N PRO A 318 -17.09 9.10 11.77
CA PRO A 318 -18.15 8.81 12.74
C PRO A 318 -17.94 9.47 14.12
N SER A 319 -16.71 9.53 14.62
CA SER A 319 -16.38 10.23 15.88
C SER A 319 -16.66 11.74 15.86
N VAL A 320 -16.47 12.40 14.72
CA VAL A 320 -16.70 13.85 14.53
C VAL A 320 -18.19 14.15 14.34
N LEU A 321 -18.97 13.20 13.82
CA LEU A 321 -20.43 13.31 13.71
C LEU A 321 -21.12 12.97 15.03
N ALA A 322 -20.64 11.98 15.78
CA ALA A 322 -21.10 11.66 17.13
C ALA A 322 -20.93 12.85 18.08
N ALA A 323 -19.80 13.55 18.02
CA ALA A 323 -19.56 14.81 18.76
C ALA A 323 -20.51 15.97 18.36
N LYS A 324 -21.29 15.81 17.28
CA LYS A 324 -22.35 16.74 16.83
C LYS A 324 -23.76 16.15 17.03
N GLY A 325 -23.91 15.06 17.78
CA GLY A 325 -25.19 14.38 18.01
C GLY A 325 -25.75 13.63 16.78
N LYS A 326 -24.93 13.30 15.78
CA LYS A 326 -25.35 12.62 14.54
C LYS A 326 -24.76 11.21 14.44
N THR A 327 -25.61 10.20 14.50
CA THR A 327 -25.24 8.81 14.18
C THR A 327 -25.28 8.56 12.67
N VAL A 328 -24.49 7.61 12.17
CA VAL A 328 -24.39 7.25 10.74
C VAL A 328 -24.29 5.74 10.56
N SER A 329 -24.63 5.25 9.36
CA SER A 329 -24.67 3.82 9.00
C SER A 329 -23.39 3.30 8.32
N TRP A 330 -22.29 4.04 8.46
CA TRP A 330 -21.00 3.76 7.83
C TRP A 330 -19.86 4.12 8.76
N ASP A 331 -18.69 3.59 8.41
CA ASP A 331 -17.59 3.43 9.32
C ASP A 331 -16.38 4.33 9.02
N SER A 332 -15.33 4.25 9.86
CA SER A 332 -14.15 5.12 9.72
C SER A 332 -13.30 4.81 8.46
N LYS A 333 -13.35 3.56 7.95
CA LYS A 333 -12.71 3.12 6.71
C LYS A 333 -13.56 3.43 5.51
N ALA A 334 -14.88 3.34 5.55
CA ALA A 334 -15.73 3.72 4.43
C ALA A 334 -15.48 5.18 4.05
N VAL A 335 -15.26 6.04 5.04
CA VAL A 335 -14.81 7.43 4.83
C VAL A 335 -13.43 7.51 4.16
N GLU A 336 -12.46 6.66 4.56
CA GLU A 336 -11.11 6.64 3.98
C GLU A 336 -11.06 6.00 2.57
N HIS A 337 -11.81 4.92 2.32
CA HIS A 337 -12.02 4.37 0.98
C HIS A 337 -12.73 5.40 0.08
N ALA A 338 -13.73 6.13 0.59
CA ALA A 338 -14.36 7.21 -0.16
C ALA A 338 -13.38 8.35 -0.46
N ARG A 339 -12.48 8.71 0.47
CA ARG A 339 -11.39 9.66 0.24
C ARG A 339 -10.44 9.19 -0.87
N ARG A 340 -9.92 7.96 -0.78
CA ARG A 340 -9.00 7.36 -1.77
C ARG A 340 -9.67 7.19 -3.15
N THR A 341 -10.94 6.79 -3.17
CA THR A 341 -11.74 6.66 -4.40
C THR A 341 -11.99 8.03 -5.04
N LEU A 342 -12.45 9.03 -4.28
CA LEU A 342 -12.71 10.37 -4.84
C LEU A 342 -11.41 11.03 -5.32
N SER A 343 -10.28 10.81 -4.62
CA SER A 343 -8.93 11.22 -5.08
C SER A 343 -8.56 10.59 -6.44
N ALA A 344 -8.84 9.31 -6.64
CA ALA A 344 -8.65 8.65 -7.95
C ALA A 344 -9.57 9.25 -9.02
N CYS A 345 -10.87 9.38 -8.72
CA CYS A 345 -11.85 9.97 -9.64
C CYS A 345 -11.50 11.42 -10.03
N GLN A 346 -10.94 12.23 -9.12
CA GLN A 346 -10.45 13.57 -9.43
C GLN A 346 -9.29 13.57 -10.42
N ILE A 347 -8.44 12.55 -10.40
CA ILE A 347 -7.34 12.37 -11.37
C ILE A 347 -7.90 11.90 -12.73
N PHE A 348 -8.94 11.06 -12.74
CA PHE A 348 -9.60 10.62 -13.97
C PHE A 348 -10.25 11.78 -14.74
N LEU A 349 -10.74 12.83 -14.06
CA LEU A 349 -11.31 14.04 -14.69
C LEU A 349 -10.35 14.79 -15.64
N TYR A 350 -9.04 14.46 -15.65
CA TYR A 350 -8.05 14.99 -16.59
C TYR A 350 -7.97 14.17 -17.90
N GLN A 351 -8.47 12.92 -17.92
CA GLN A 351 -8.45 12.09 -19.13
C GLN A 351 -9.35 12.57 -20.30
N PRO A 352 -10.50 13.25 -20.11
CA PRO A 352 -11.35 13.67 -21.23
C PRO A 352 -10.65 14.53 -22.28
N LEU A 353 -9.72 15.41 -21.88
CA LEU A 353 -8.89 16.19 -22.83
C LEU A 353 -7.76 15.36 -23.45
N PHE A 354 -7.28 14.30 -22.80
CA PHE A 354 -6.33 13.36 -23.44
C PHE A 354 -7.02 12.58 -24.57
N TYR A 355 -8.17 11.95 -24.30
CA TYR A 355 -8.93 11.22 -25.33
C TYR A 355 -9.48 12.13 -26.45
N LEU A 356 -9.53 13.45 -26.25
CA LEU A 356 -9.90 14.43 -27.28
C LEU A 356 -8.75 14.76 -28.25
N ASN A 357 -7.52 14.41 -27.87
CA ASN A 357 -6.30 14.57 -28.68
C ASN A 357 -5.86 13.25 -29.35
N ASP A 358 -6.16 12.10 -28.74
CA ASP A 358 -5.88 10.78 -29.31
C ASP A 358 -6.72 10.53 -30.59
N GLY A 359 -6.14 10.79 -31.76
CA GLY A 359 -6.83 10.80 -33.06
C GLY A 359 -7.59 12.09 -33.39
N GLY A 360 -7.52 13.11 -32.53
CA GLY A 360 -8.20 14.40 -32.70
C GLY A 360 -9.71 14.34 -32.47
N VAL A 361 -10.42 15.45 -32.69
CA VAL A 361 -11.86 15.52 -32.35
C VAL A 361 -12.71 14.68 -33.30
N GLY A 362 -13.48 13.73 -32.75
CA GLY A 362 -14.48 12.97 -33.52
C GLY A 362 -13.85 11.97 -34.49
N THR A 363 -14.12 12.12 -35.78
CA THR A 363 -13.55 11.25 -36.85
C THR A 363 -12.50 11.97 -37.71
N VAL A 364 -11.97 13.10 -37.22
CA VAL A 364 -11.07 13.98 -37.99
C VAL A 364 -9.83 13.27 -38.57
N LEU A 365 -9.24 12.27 -37.88
CA LEU A 365 -8.17 11.44 -38.47
C LEU A 365 -8.62 10.74 -39.77
N SER A 366 -9.80 10.10 -39.78
CA SER A 366 -10.36 9.41 -40.95
C SER A 366 -10.68 10.38 -42.08
N ASN A 367 -11.20 11.57 -41.75
CA ASN A 367 -11.56 12.61 -42.72
C ASN A 367 -10.32 13.25 -43.35
N GLN A 368 -9.29 13.50 -42.55
CA GLN A 368 -7.96 13.90 -43.02
C GLN A 368 -7.42 12.84 -43.99
N GLY A 369 -7.43 11.56 -43.60
CA GLY A 369 -6.95 10.46 -44.45
C GLY A 369 -7.74 10.26 -45.75
N ALA A 370 -9.05 10.54 -45.76
CA ALA A 370 -9.87 10.53 -46.97
C ALA A 370 -9.48 11.65 -47.95
N SER A 371 -9.03 12.81 -47.46
CA SER A 371 -8.52 13.92 -48.29
C SER A 371 -7.07 13.76 -48.76
N MET A 372 -6.43 12.61 -48.52
CA MET A 372 -5.01 12.34 -48.79
C MET A 372 -4.81 11.22 -49.82
N THR A 373 -3.62 11.15 -50.43
CA THR A 373 -3.27 10.10 -51.40
C THR A 373 -3.02 8.77 -50.70
N THR A 374 -3.93 7.81 -50.90
CA THR A 374 -3.90 6.48 -50.23
C THR A 374 -3.19 5.37 -51.01
N LYS A 375 -3.12 5.49 -52.35
CA LYS A 375 -2.66 4.43 -53.27
C LYS A 375 -3.35 3.07 -53.03
N GLY A 376 -4.65 3.10 -52.75
CA GLY A 376 -5.51 1.92 -52.57
C GLY A 376 -5.79 1.51 -51.12
N ALA A 377 -4.97 1.97 -50.15
CA ALA A 377 -5.22 1.74 -48.73
C ALA A 377 -6.59 2.34 -48.29
N PRO A 378 -7.36 1.68 -47.40
CA PRO A 378 -8.52 2.30 -46.76
C PRO A 378 -8.10 3.50 -45.88
N ASN A 379 -8.89 4.57 -45.85
CA ASN A 379 -8.62 5.73 -45.00
C ASN A 379 -8.67 5.38 -43.50
N ASP A 380 -9.57 4.50 -43.09
CA ASP A 380 -9.69 4.01 -41.71
C ASP A 380 -8.64 2.95 -41.32
N LEU A 381 -7.79 2.50 -42.26
CA LEU A 381 -6.72 1.54 -41.97
C LEU A 381 -5.77 2.03 -40.87
N LEU A 382 -5.55 3.35 -40.78
CA LEU A 382 -4.61 3.94 -39.83
C LEU A 382 -4.97 3.72 -38.36
N HIS A 383 -6.26 3.61 -38.00
CA HIS A 383 -6.68 3.32 -36.62
C HIS A 383 -6.10 2.01 -36.10
N ASN A 384 -5.84 1.04 -36.99
CA ASN A 384 -5.24 -0.26 -36.67
C ASN A 384 -3.77 -0.15 -36.21
N PHE A 385 -3.10 0.97 -36.48
CA PHE A 385 -1.74 1.20 -35.98
C PHE A 385 -1.68 1.58 -34.51
N ASN A 386 -2.78 2.01 -33.87
CA ASN A 386 -2.82 2.16 -32.40
C ASN A 386 -2.59 0.79 -31.72
N PRO A 387 -3.45 -0.24 -31.87
CA PRO A 387 -3.26 -1.51 -31.17
C PRO A 387 -1.97 -2.24 -31.58
N LEU A 388 -1.49 -2.05 -32.82
CA LEU A 388 -0.17 -2.54 -33.23
C LEU A 388 0.97 -1.85 -32.45
N THR A 389 0.89 -0.53 -32.26
CA THR A 389 1.87 0.22 -31.46
C THR A 389 1.81 -0.24 -30.00
N LEU A 390 0.61 -0.43 -29.42
CA LEU A 390 0.45 -0.95 -28.06
C LEU A 390 1.08 -2.35 -27.90
N MET A 391 0.87 -3.26 -28.85
CA MET A 391 1.47 -4.60 -28.83
C MET A 391 3.01 -4.59 -28.92
N VAL A 392 3.60 -3.63 -29.64
CA VAL A 392 5.07 -3.50 -29.75
C VAL A 392 5.68 -2.76 -28.56
N PHE A 393 5.06 -1.67 -28.10
CA PHE A 393 5.62 -0.82 -27.05
C PHE A 393 5.36 -1.34 -25.64
N ALA A 394 4.26 -2.06 -25.35
CA ALA A 394 4.04 -2.59 -24.00
C ALA A 394 5.16 -3.55 -23.53
N PRO A 395 5.66 -4.51 -24.35
CA PRO A 395 6.84 -5.30 -24.01
C PRO A 395 8.11 -4.44 -23.86
N LEU A 396 8.37 -3.49 -24.76
CA LEU A 396 9.55 -2.61 -24.69
C LEU A 396 9.55 -1.76 -23.41
N MET A 397 8.39 -1.27 -22.99
CA MET A 397 8.21 -0.56 -21.72
C MET A 397 8.57 -1.44 -20.52
N SER A 398 8.09 -2.69 -20.50
CA SER A 398 8.33 -3.64 -19.42
C SER A 398 9.76 -4.18 -19.35
N PHE A 399 10.37 -4.51 -20.50
CA PHE A 399 11.67 -5.20 -20.55
C PHE A 399 12.87 -4.27 -20.80
N VAL A 400 12.65 -3.05 -21.32
CA VAL A 400 13.74 -2.11 -21.63
C VAL A 400 13.59 -0.82 -20.84
N PHE A 401 12.47 -0.11 -20.97
CA PHE A 401 12.34 1.26 -20.45
C PHE A 401 12.31 1.34 -18.92
N TYR A 402 11.42 0.60 -18.24
CA TYR A 402 11.38 0.63 -16.77
C TYR A 402 12.66 0.05 -16.12
N PRO A 403 13.26 -1.05 -16.60
CA PRO A 403 14.57 -1.50 -16.11
C PRO A 403 15.69 -0.47 -16.31
N LEU A 404 15.70 0.27 -17.43
CA LEU A 404 16.68 1.33 -17.69
C LEU A 404 16.51 2.52 -16.72
N LEU A 405 15.27 2.98 -16.49
CA LEU A 405 15.00 4.05 -15.51
C LEU A 405 15.39 3.63 -14.09
N ASN A 406 15.11 2.38 -13.71
CA ASN A 406 15.53 1.83 -12.42
C ASN A 406 17.07 1.78 -12.29
N ARG A 407 17.80 1.43 -13.37
CA ARG A 407 19.28 1.45 -13.40
C ARG A 407 19.87 2.85 -13.22
N TYR A 408 19.14 3.89 -13.58
CA TYR A 408 19.49 5.30 -13.31
C TYR A 408 18.81 5.88 -12.07
N HIS A 409 18.16 5.05 -11.24
CA HIS A 409 17.43 5.43 -10.03
C HIS A 409 16.32 6.49 -10.22
N ILE A 410 15.76 6.61 -11.43
CA ILE A 410 14.73 7.60 -11.77
C ILE A 410 13.34 7.10 -11.31
N LYS A 411 12.77 7.73 -10.26
CA LYS A 411 11.40 7.47 -9.79
C LYS A 411 10.35 7.79 -10.88
N PHE A 412 9.82 6.77 -11.54
CA PHE A 412 8.82 6.91 -12.61
C PHE A 412 7.40 6.52 -12.16
N GLY A 413 6.87 7.31 -11.23
CA GLY A 413 5.55 7.11 -10.59
C GLY A 413 4.35 7.41 -11.50
N PRO A 414 3.12 7.04 -11.06
CA PRO A 414 1.90 7.15 -11.87
C PRO A 414 1.60 8.54 -12.45
N ILE A 415 1.83 9.62 -11.72
CA ILE A 415 1.57 10.98 -12.24
C ILE A 415 2.59 11.33 -13.32
N THR A 416 3.87 10.94 -13.14
CA THR A 416 4.91 11.12 -14.16
C THR A 416 4.59 10.35 -15.44
N ARG A 417 4.07 9.11 -15.32
CA ARG A 417 3.56 8.33 -16.47
C ARG A 417 2.47 9.11 -17.21
N MET A 418 1.41 9.52 -16.51
CA MET A 418 0.29 10.24 -17.13
C MET A 418 0.74 11.56 -17.77
N THR A 419 1.62 12.34 -17.13
CA THR A 419 2.20 13.57 -17.70
C THR A 419 2.98 13.31 -18.99
N VAL A 420 3.82 12.26 -19.05
CA VAL A 420 4.53 11.89 -20.28
C VAL A 420 3.53 11.51 -21.39
N GLY A 421 2.50 10.73 -21.08
CA GLY A 421 1.49 10.36 -22.07
C GLY A 421 0.65 11.53 -22.58
N TYR A 422 0.35 12.53 -21.74
CA TYR A 422 -0.28 13.77 -22.18
C TYR A 422 0.65 14.58 -23.11
N ILE A 423 1.97 14.63 -22.84
CA ILE A 423 2.95 15.27 -23.73
C ILE A 423 3.00 14.57 -25.10
N CYS A 424 2.98 13.23 -25.14
CA CYS A 424 2.90 12.47 -26.39
C CYS A 424 1.66 12.86 -27.22
N ALA A 425 0.48 12.95 -26.61
CA ALA A 425 -0.75 13.36 -27.30
C ALA A 425 -0.72 14.84 -27.76
N VAL A 426 -0.12 15.77 -27.00
CA VAL A 426 0.09 17.16 -27.45
C VAL A 426 0.95 17.19 -28.72
N ILE A 427 2.06 16.43 -28.76
CA ILE A 427 2.93 16.36 -29.94
C ILE A 427 2.17 15.71 -31.11
N GLY A 428 1.40 14.65 -30.87
CA GLY A 428 0.55 13.99 -31.87
C GLY A 428 -0.45 14.94 -32.53
N SER A 429 -1.11 15.79 -31.73
CA SER A 429 -2.03 16.82 -32.22
C SER A 429 -1.34 17.95 -32.97
N VAL A 430 -0.14 18.38 -32.56
CA VAL A 430 0.66 19.35 -33.33
C VAL A 430 1.03 18.79 -34.70
N VAL A 431 1.43 17.52 -34.78
CA VAL A 431 1.68 16.83 -36.05
C VAL A 431 0.40 16.74 -36.91
N GLY A 432 -0.74 16.38 -36.32
CA GLY A 432 -2.04 16.32 -37.01
C GLY A 432 -2.48 17.68 -37.59
N ALA A 433 -2.23 18.77 -36.86
CA ALA A 433 -2.48 20.14 -37.32
C ALA A 433 -1.57 20.54 -38.51
N ILE A 434 -0.28 20.19 -38.44
CA ILE A 434 0.69 20.45 -39.52
C ILE A 434 0.32 19.66 -40.78
N ILE A 435 -0.11 18.40 -40.64
CA ILE A 435 -0.60 17.58 -41.75
C ILE A 435 -1.86 18.22 -42.36
N GLN A 436 -2.84 18.65 -41.55
CA GLN A 436 -4.05 19.28 -42.06
C GLN A 436 -3.75 20.57 -42.85
N TRP A 437 -2.85 21.42 -42.33
CA TRP A 437 -2.39 22.61 -43.04
C TRP A 437 -1.70 22.25 -44.37
N ARG A 438 -0.87 21.21 -44.38
CA ARG A 438 -0.19 20.77 -45.61
C ARG A 438 -1.17 20.19 -46.64
N VAL A 439 -2.20 19.47 -46.19
CA VAL A 439 -3.31 18.99 -47.03
C VAL A 439 -4.04 20.17 -47.67
N TYR A 440 -4.52 21.15 -46.89
CA TYR A 440 -5.17 22.34 -47.45
C TYR A 440 -4.28 23.14 -48.40
N LYS A 441 -2.98 23.24 -48.13
CA LYS A 441 -2.03 23.94 -49.02
C LYS A 441 -1.73 23.20 -50.32
N THR A 442 -2.14 21.94 -50.46
CA THR A 442 -1.82 21.09 -51.63
C THR A 442 -3.03 20.41 -52.28
N SER A 443 -4.22 20.52 -51.70
CA SER A 443 -5.49 20.08 -52.30
C SER A 443 -5.85 20.96 -53.51
N PRO A 444 -6.39 20.40 -54.60
CA PRO A 444 -6.93 21.18 -55.72
C PRO A 444 -8.03 22.18 -55.30
N CYS A 445 -8.82 21.84 -54.26
CA CYS A 445 -9.85 22.72 -53.69
C CYS A 445 -9.35 23.58 -52.51
N GLY A 446 -8.04 23.60 -52.26
CA GLY A 446 -7.41 24.37 -51.18
C GLY A 446 -7.98 24.03 -49.81
N TYR A 447 -8.58 25.03 -49.15
CA TYR A 447 -9.19 24.90 -47.83
C TYR A 447 -10.58 24.23 -47.82
N GLN A 448 -11.11 23.78 -48.97
CA GLN A 448 -12.33 22.96 -49.09
C GLN A 448 -11.96 21.50 -49.49
N ALA A 449 -10.98 20.91 -48.80
CA ALA A 449 -10.41 19.62 -49.18
C ALA A 449 -11.29 18.40 -48.81
N SER A 450 -12.25 18.54 -47.89
CA SER A 450 -13.10 17.43 -47.41
C SER A 450 -14.29 17.13 -48.34
N THR A 451 -14.60 18.02 -49.27
CA THR A 451 -15.69 17.91 -50.27
C THR A 451 -15.17 17.98 -51.71
N CYS A 452 -13.85 17.86 -51.90
CA CYS A 452 -13.19 17.92 -53.21
C CYS A 452 -13.23 16.57 -53.92
N ASP A 453 -13.53 16.54 -55.23
CA ASP A 453 -13.42 15.33 -56.06
C ASP A 453 -11.96 14.85 -56.24
N GLY A 454 -10.98 15.69 -55.90
CA GLY A 454 -9.55 15.39 -55.97
C GLY A 454 -8.85 15.47 -54.61
N VAL A 455 -8.08 14.43 -54.26
CA VAL A 455 -7.30 14.37 -53.01
C VAL A 455 -6.00 15.17 -53.06
N SER A 456 -5.46 15.53 -51.90
CA SER A 456 -4.11 16.07 -51.75
C SER A 456 -3.04 15.04 -52.15
N PRO A 457 -1.93 15.45 -52.80
CA PRO A 457 -0.78 14.58 -53.09
C PRO A 457 0.00 14.16 -51.85
N VAL A 458 -0.34 14.64 -50.65
CA VAL A 458 0.27 14.17 -49.39
C VAL A 458 -0.14 12.71 -49.15
N SER A 459 0.85 11.85 -48.93
CA SER A 459 0.62 10.43 -48.65
C SER A 459 -0.03 10.21 -47.29
N ILE A 460 -1.09 9.38 -47.24
CA ILE A 460 -1.81 9.00 -46.00
C ILE A 460 -0.88 8.52 -44.87
N TRP A 461 0.23 7.86 -45.21
CA TRP A 461 1.19 7.32 -44.25
C TRP A 461 1.87 8.39 -43.36
N TRP A 462 1.79 9.68 -43.73
CA TRP A 462 2.24 10.78 -42.86
C TRP A 462 1.45 10.92 -41.57
N GLN A 463 0.26 10.32 -41.45
CA GLN A 463 -0.52 10.32 -40.21
C GLN A 463 0.00 9.32 -39.16
N LEU A 464 0.89 8.38 -39.53
CA LEU A 464 1.41 7.36 -38.59
C LEU A 464 2.00 7.94 -37.29
N PRO A 465 2.82 9.00 -37.28
CA PRO A 465 3.39 9.54 -36.04
C PRO A 465 2.31 10.05 -35.07
N THR A 466 1.21 10.64 -35.57
CA THR A 466 0.08 11.07 -34.74
C THR A 466 -0.59 9.86 -34.06
N VAL A 467 -0.85 8.79 -34.80
CA VAL A 467 -1.46 7.56 -34.25
C VAL A 467 -0.52 6.86 -33.25
N MET A 468 0.78 6.74 -33.59
CA MET A 468 1.77 6.10 -32.73
C MET A 468 2.00 6.89 -31.43
N LEU A 469 2.04 8.23 -31.49
CA LEU A 469 2.16 9.08 -30.30
C LEU A 469 0.89 9.05 -29.44
N GLY A 470 -0.30 8.98 -30.05
CA GLY A 470 -1.56 8.75 -29.35
C GLY A 470 -1.54 7.44 -28.56
N ALA A 471 -1.21 6.33 -29.24
CA ALA A 471 -1.11 5.00 -28.64
C ALA A 471 -0.04 4.89 -27.53
N ILE A 472 1.14 5.48 -27.72
CA ILE A 472 2.17 5.56 -26.66
C ILE A 472 1.64 6.39 -25.48
N GLY A 473 0.90 7.47 -25.74
CA GLY A 473 0.20 8.25 -24.74
C GLY A 473 -0.88 7.45 -23.97
N GLU A 474 -1.63 6.60 -24.67
CA GLU A 474 -2.65 5.71 -24.10
C GLU A 474 -1.99 4.69 -23.15
N LEU A 475 -0.90 4.05 -23.59
CA LEU A 475 -0.13 3.10 -22.78
C LEU A 475 0.33 3.70 -21.44
N PHE A 476 0.73 4.97 -21.45
CA PHE A 476 1.13 5.70 -20.25
C PHE A 476 -0.04 6.18 -19.38
N THR A 477 -1.20 6.50 -19.97
CA THR A 477 -2.31 7.18 -19.27
C THR A 477 -3.45 6.24 -18.91
N ALA A 478 -3.93 5.41 -19.83
CA ALA A 478 -5.07 4.53 -19.63
C ALA A 478 -4.71 3.35 -18.72
N VAL A 479 -3.59 2.67 -18.96
CA VAL A 479 -3.13 1.55 -18.11
C VAL A 479 -2.93 2.01 -16.67
N THR A 480 -2.24 3.14 -16.47
CA THR A 480 -2.03 3.77 -15.16
C THR A 480 -3.37 4.13 -14.48
N ALA A 481 -4.36 4.60 -15.24
CA ALA A 481 -5.67 4.92 -14.67
C ALA A 481 -6.50 3.66 -14.32
N TYR A 482 -6.41 2.57 -15.07
CA TYR A 482 -7.01 1.29 -14.69
C TYR A 482 -6.35 0.69 -13.44
N GLU A 483 -5.01 0.77 -13.33
CA GLU A 483 -4.24 0.40 -12.14
C GLU A 483 -4.74 1.18 -10.91
N MET A 484 -4.84 2.51 -11.03
CA MET A 484 -5.38 3.37 -9.97
C MET A 484 -6.85 3.11 -9.64
N ALA A 485 -7.69 2.85 -10.65
CA ALA A 485 -9.11 2.57 -10.47
C ALA A 485 -9.34 1.27 -9.70
N TYR A 486 -8.53 0.25 -9.94
CA TYR A 486 -8.59 -1.00 -9.18
C TYR A 486 -7.98 -0.86 -7.77
N ALA A 487 -6.79 -0.26 -7.66
CA ALA A 487 -6.02 -0.20 -6.42
C ALA A 487 -6.59 0.75 -5.34
N ARG A 488 -7.34 1.78 -5.75
CA ARG A 488 -7.94 2.78 -4.84
C ARG A 488 -9.44 2.54 -4.55
N ALA A 489 -10.08 1.55 -5.18
CA ALA A 489 -11.49 1.21 -4.97
C ALA A 489 -11.74 0.26 -3.76
N PRO A 490 -12.86 0.41 -3.03
CA PRO A 490 -13.33 -0.61 -2.09
C PRO A 490 -13.89 -1.83 -2.83
N GLU A 491 -13.95 -2.96 -2.13
CA GLU A 491 -14.23 -4.29 -2.70
C GLU A 491 -15.59 -4.39 -3.42
N GLY A 492 -16.66 -3.87 -2.81
CA GLY A 492 -18.00 -3.82 -3.40
C GLY A 492 -18.19 -2.74 -4.48
N MET A 493 -17.15 -2.01 -4.89
CA MET A 493 -17.21 -0.98 -5.94
C MET A 493 -16.15 -1.14 -7.03
N LYS A 494 -15.37 -2.22 -7.06
CA LYS A 494 -14.27 -2.40 -8.05
C LYS A 494 -14.74 -2.24 -9.50
N SER A 495 -15.87 -2.86 -9.88
CA SER A 495 -16.45 -2.71 -11.22
C SER A 495 -16.93 -1.27 -11.46
N THR A 496 -17.49 -0.64 -10.43
CA THR A 496 -18.06 0.71 -10.47
C THR A 496 -17.01 1.81 -10.61
N VAL A 497 -15.86 1.72 -9.95
CA VAL A 497 -14.76 2.70 -10.10
C VAL A 497 -14.07 2.54 -11.46
N VAL A 498 -13.92 1.30 -11.96
CA VAL A 498 -13.48 1.04 -13.35
C VAL A 498 -14.48 1.64 -14.36
N ALA A 499 -15.79 1.57 -14.11
CA ALA A 499 -16.80 2.21 -14.94
C ALA A 499 -16.73 3.75 -14.91
N ILE A 500 -16.39 4.37 -13.77
CA ILE A 500 -16.15 5.82 -13.69
C ILE A 500 -14.91 6.22 -14.51
N ASN A 501 -13.84 5.42 -14.50
CA ASN A 501 -12.68 5.64 -15.37
C ASN A 501 -13.06 5.52 -16.86
N LEU A 502 -13.80 4.47 -17.25
CA LEU A 502 -14.33 4.30 -18.62
C LEU A 502 -15.18 5.50 -19.06
N ALA A 503 -16.02 6.05 -18.17
CA ALA A 503 -16.88 7.19 -18.47
C ALA A 503 -16.11 8.49 -18.81
N MET A 504 -14.80 8.58 -18.56
CA MET A 504 -13.99 9.70 -19.03
C MET A 504 -13.89 9.75 -20.56
N GLN A 505 -13.90 8.59 -21.24
CA GLN A 505 -13.95 8.52 -22.69
C GLN A 505 -15.34 8.90 -23.24
N ALA A 506 -16.41 8.68 -22.47
CA ALA A 506 -17.73 9.23 -22.77
C ALA A 506 -17.78 10.75 -22.58
N LEU A 507 -17.20 11.30 -21.51
CA LEU A 507 -17.08 12.76 -21.33
C LEU A 507 -16.28 13.39 -22.48
N SER A 508 -15.19 12.77 -22.92
CA SER A 508 -14.47 13.18 -24.13
C SER A 508 -15.36 13.17 -25.37
N SER A 509 -16.16 12.11 -25.55
CA SER A 509 -17.11 11.99 -26.67
C SER A 509 -18.19 13.07 -26.64
N ALA A 510 -18.67 13.46 -25.45
CA ALA A 510 -19.61 14.57 -25.27
C ALA A 510 -18.99 15.94 -25.55
N LEU A 511 -17.73 16.17 -25.15
CA LEU A 511 -16.98 17.37 -25.51
C LEU A 511 -16.76 17.45 -27.03
N ALA A 512 -16.39 16.34 -27.67
CA ALA A 512 -16.27 16.25 -29.12
C ALA A 512 -17.62 16.50 -29.83
N GLN A 513 -18.73 15.99 -29.28
CA GLN A 513 -20.09 16.22 -29.80
C GLN A 513 -20.47 17.70 -29.84
N ILE A 514 -20.09 18.47 -28.80
CA ILE A 514 -20.31 19.93 -28.73
C ILE A 514 -19.49 20.66 -29.81
N LEU A 515 -18.33 20.12 -30.19
CA LEU A 515 -17.43 20.74 -31.17
C LEU A 515 -17.78 20.44 -32.64
N ILE A 516 -18.67 19.47 -32.94
CA ILE A 516 -19.03 19.08 -34.33
C ILE A 516 -19.40 20.25 -35.26
N PRO A 517 -20.13 21.30 -34.86
CA PRO A 517 -20.44 22.44 -35.74
C PRO A 517 -19.20 23.17 -36.28
N SER A 518 -18.08 23.06 -35.58
CA SER A 518 -16.75 23.58 -35.98
C SER A 518 -15.92 22.59 -36.79
N ILE A 519 -16.29 21.30 -36.81
CA ILE A 519 -15.63 20.24 -37.61
C ILE A 519 -16.18 20.29 -39.04
N LYS A 520 -15.69 21.27 -39.79
CA LYS A 520 -15.92 21.45 -41.22
C LYS A 520 -14.81 22.31 -41.80
N ASP A 521 -14.64 22.26 -43.12
CA ASP A 521 -13.78 23.20 -43.85
C ASP A 521 -14.28 24.65 -43.66
N PRO A 522 -13.38 25.64 -43.51
CA PRO A 522 -11.91 25.57 -43.57
C PRO A 522 -11.25 25.25 -42.21
N ASN A 523 -12.01 24.88 -41.17
CA ASN A 523 -11.58 24.93 -39.77
C ASN A 523 -10.85 23.68 -39.24
N LEU A 524 -10.68 22.61 -40.03
CA LEU A 524 -10.14 21.32 -39.52
C LEU A 524 -8.73 21.40 -38.90
N ILE A 525 -7.92 22.42 -39.17
CA ILE A 525 -6.64 22.65 -38.44
C ILE A 525 -6.92 22.88 -36.93
N TRP A 526 -7.97 23.63 -36.60
CA TRP A 526 -8.35 23.92 -35.21
C TRP A 526 -8.91 22.71 -34.47
N ALA A 527 -9.46 21.72 -35.19
CA ALA A 527 -9.85 20.42 -34.62
C ALA A 527 -8.66 19.57 -34.14
N TRP A 528 -7.42 19.98 -34.47
CA TRP A 528 -6.19 19.45 -33.88
C TRP A 528 -5.55 20.45 -32.91
N ALA A 529 -5.42 21.72 -33.32
CA ALA A 529 -4.67 22.73 -32.57
C ALA A 529 -5.34 23.14 -31.24
N ALA A 530 -6.67 23.31 -31.20
CA ALA A 530 -7.35 23.76 -29.99
C ALA A 530 -7.34 22.69 -28.86
N PRO A 531 -7.62 21.39 -29.13
CA PRO A 531 -7.41 20.32 -28.15
C PRO A 531 -5.95 20.23 -27.69
N GLY A 532 -4.97 20.42 -28.58
CA GLY A 532 -3.55 20.36 -28.24
C GLY A 532 -3.13 21.46 -27.26
N ILE A 533 -3.57 22.70 -27.49
CA ILE A 533 -3.35 23.83 -26.58
C ILE A 533 -4.02 23.58 -25.23
N ALA A 534 -5.28 23.11 -25.24
CA ALA A 534 -6.02 22.80 -24.01
C ALA A 534 -5.33 21.69 -23.18
N LEU A 535 -4.85 20.62 -23.83
CA LEU A 535 -4.13 19.53 -23.16
C LEU A 535 -2.74 19.97 -22.68
N PHE A 536 -2.04 20.84 -23.39
CA PHE A 536 -0.76 21.41 -22.93
C PHE A 536 -0.95 22.21 -21.62
N VAL A 537 -1.91 23.14 -21.59
CA VAL A 537 -2.26 23.90 -20.38
C VAL A 537 -2.72 22.97 -19.26
N GLN A 538 -3.55 21.97 -19.57
CA GLN A 538 -3.96 20.95 -18.61
C GLN A 538 -2.76 20.18 -18.02
N THR A 539 -1.77 19.82 -18.83
CA THR A 539 -0.60 19.03 -18.41
C THR A 539 0.23 19.76 -17.36
N ILE A 540 0.42 21.07 -17.54
CA ILE A 540 1.10 21.93 -16.56
C ILE A 540 0.32 21.96 -15.24
N ILE A 541 -0.99 22.22 -15.30
CA ILE A 541 -1.88 22.27 -14.12
C ILE A 541 -1.88 20.92 -13.39
N PHE A 542 -1.98 19.81 -14.13
CA PHE A 542 -2.00 18.45 -13.62
C PHE A 542 -0.70 18.12 -12.86
N TRP A 543 0.46 18.40 -13.46
CA TRP A 543 1.76 18.17 -12.82
C TRP A 543 1.92 18.98 -11.54
N VAL A 544 1.72 20.31 -11.60
CA VAL A 544 1.83 21.21 -10.44
C VAL A 544 0.90 20.76 -9.31
N ARG A 545 -0.33 20.34 -9.64
CA ARG A 545 -1.33 19.91 -8.65
C ARG A 545 -1.06 18.52 -8.06
N HIS A 546 -0.60 17.56 -8.85
CA HIS A 546 -0.62 16.13 -8.46
C HIS A 546 0.74 15.45 -8.29
N HIS A 547 1.88 16.07 -8.65
CA HIS A 547 3.21 15.40 -8.60
C HIS A 547 3.52 14.69 -7.27
N HIS A 548 3.06 15.21 -6.13
CA HIS A 548 3.24 14.62 -4.79
C HIS A 548 2.59 13.23 -4.63
N VAL A 549 1.60 12.88 -5.46
CA VAL A 549 0.92 11.57 -5.45
C VAL A 549 1.85 10.45 -5.97
N ASN A 550 2.99 10.78 -6.60
CA ASN A 550 4.01 9.81 -7.00
C ASN A 550 4.67 9.07 -5.81
N ASP A 551 4.68 9.67 -4.61
CA ASP A 551 5.29 9.08 -3.41
C ASP A 551 4.27 8.35 -2.51
N GLU A 552 2.99 8.31 -2.88
CA GLU A 552 1.98 7.46 -2.21
C GLU A 552 2.16 5.98 -2.61
N LYS A 553 2.00 5.04 -1.66
CA LYS A 553 1.88 3.60 -1.99
C LYS A 553 0.47 3.27 -2.50
N PHE A 554 0.38 2.60 -3.65
CA PHE A 554 -0.89 2.49 -4.39
C PHE A 554 -1.81 1.36 -3.91
N LEU A 555 -1.29 0.13 -3.78
CA LEU A 555 -2.05 -1.00 -3.26
C LEU A 555 -1.97 -1.10 -1.74
N ILE A 556 -3.14 -1.04 -1.10
CA ILE A 556 -3.33 -1.21 0.35
C ILE A 556 -4.62 -2.01 0.53
N HIS A 557 -4.55 -3.33 0.30
CA HIS A 557 -5.74 -4.21 0.24
C HIS A 557 -5.85 -5.22 1.39
N HIS A 558 -5.16 -4.95 2.51
CA HIS A 558 -5.26 -5.73 3.75
C HIS A 558 -5.48 -4.89 5.01
N LEU A 559 -5.14 -3.60 4.99
CA LEU A 559 -5.22 -2.72 6.17
C LEU A 559 -6.64 -2.20 6.48
N THR A 560 -7.68 -2.79 5.89
CA THR A 560 -9.05 -2.23 5.95
C THR A 560 -10.16 -3.28 6.06
N SER A 561 -10.09 -4.45 5.42
CA SER A 561 -11.13 -5.51 5.58
C SER A 561 -11.34 -5.85 7.07
N LEU A 562 -10.25 -6.19 7.78
CA LEU A 562 -10.23 -6.55 9.20
C LEU A 562 -10.75 -5.48 10.18
N LEU A 563 -10.60 -4.19 9.88
CA LEU A 563 -10.93 -3.12 10.83
C LEU A 563 -12.44 -3.00 11.14
N PHE A 564 -13.34 -3.64 10.37
CA PHE A 564 -14.78 -3.29 10.38
C PHE A 564 -15.81 -4.43 10.45
N GLN A 565 -15.40 -5.66 10.78
CA GLN A 565 -16.38 -6.63 11.32
C GLN A 565 -16.73 -6.37 12.80
N PHE A 566 -15.92 -5.59 13.52
CA PHE A 566 -16.17 -5.19 14.91
C PHE A 566 -17.28 -4.14 15.11
N GLU A 567 -17.75 -3.45 14.07
CA GLU A 567 -18.69 -2.32 14.21
C GLU A 567 -20.18 -2.73 14.05
N LYS A 568 -20.51 -4.02 14.24
CA LYS A 568 -21.89 -4.56 14.13
C LYS A 568 -22.25 -5.61 15.18
N MET A 569 -22.31 -5.21 16.44
CA MET A 569 -23.19 -5.85 17.44
C MET A 569 -24.04 -4.76 18.15
N PRO A 570 -25.28 -5.05 18.58
CA PRO A 570 -26.10 -4.08 19.28
C PRO A 570 -25.51 -3.68 20.64
N SER A 571 -25.71 -2.44 21.03
CA SER A 571 -25.32 -1.92 22.34
C SER A 571 -26.35 -2.25 23.40
N ASP A 572 -25.93 -2.83 24.52
CA ASP A 572 -26.57 -2.56 25.81
C ASP A 572 -25.51 -2.50 26.92
N SER A 573 -25.61 -1.47 27.77
CA SER A 573 -24.71 -1.12 28.91
C SER A 573 -23.22 -0.79 28.61
N GLY A 574 -22.69 0.28 29.22
CA GLY A 574 -21.23 0.47 29.42
C GLY A 574 -20.52 1.54 28.57
N CYS A 575 -20.32 2.74 29.13
CA CYS A 575 -19.56 3.86 28.55
C CYS A 575 -18.00 3.67 28.67
N PRO A 576 -17.11 4.47 28.03
CA PRO A 576 -16.36 3.96 26.86
C PRO A 576 -14.86 4.34 26.76
N THR A 577 -14.24 4.02 25.60
CA THR A 577 -12.88 4.39 25.09
C THR A 577 -11.71 3.52 25.59
N TYR A 578 -10.61 3.30 24.85
CA TYR A 578 -10.00 4.05 23.72
C TYR A 578 -9.48 3.12 22.58
N ARG A 579 -9.22 3.66 21.37
CA ARG A 579 -8.62 2.91 20.23
C ARG A 579 -7.08 2.99 20.18
N ARG A 580 -6.45 1.89 19.74
CA ARG A 580 -5.20 1.86 18.92
C ARG A 580 -5.21 0.56 18.07
N GLY A 581 -4.28 0.38 17.13
CA GLY A 581 -4.38 -0.74 16.17
C GLY A 581 -3.20 -0.84 15.19
N TYR A 582 -3.38 -1.68 14.16
CA TYR A 582 -2.39 -2.23 13.22
C TYR A 582 -1.62 -3.45 13.76
N ILE A 583 -2.09 -4.62 13.32
CA ILE A 583 -1.56 -5.97 13.55
C ILE A 583 -1.31 -6.60 12.17
N SER A 584 -0.29 -7.45 12.01
CA SER A 584 0.12 -8.00 10.71
C SER A 584 -0.41 -9.42 10.46
N SER A 585 -0.18 -9.97 9.26
CA SER A 585 -0.52 -11.36 8.93
C SER A 585 0.34 -12.40 9.66
N ASP A 586 1.49 -12.04 10.22
CA ASP A 586 2.27 -12.96 11.07
C ASP A 586 1.62 -13.14 12.45
N SER A 587 0.84 -12.16 12.90
CA SER A 587 0.20 -12.19 14.21
C SER A 587 -0.90 -13.25 14.33
N SER A 588 -1.48 -13.74 13.22
CA SER A 588 -2.36 -14.91 13.26
C SER A 588 -1.59 -16.19 13.62
N ARG A 589 -0.39 -16.36 13.05
CA ARG A 589 0.54 -17.46 13.41
C ARG A 589 1.13 -17.29 14.81
N MET A 590 1.24 -16.04 15.28
CA MET A 590 1.58 -15.74 16.68
C MET A 590 0.45 -16.19 17.60
N LEU A 591 -0.81 -15.82 17.31
CA LEU A 591 -2.01 -16.28 18.01
C LEU A 591 -2.13 -17.81 18.05
N ASP A 592 -2.02 -18.50 16.90
CA ASP A 592 -2.08 -19.96 16.83
C ASP A 592 -1.00 -20.61 17.70
N ARG A 593 0.21 -20.02 17.76
CA ARG A 593 1.31 -20.49 18.62
C ARG A 593 1.11 -20.15 20.10
N SER A 594 0.60 -18.97 20.44
CA SER A 594 0.22 -18.60 21.81
C SER A 594 -0.86 -19.54 22.34
N ILE A 595 -1.88 -19.83 21.53
CA ILE A 595 -2.92 -20.82 21.82
C ILE A 595 -2.32 -22.23 21.92
N LEU A 596 -1.33 -22.61 21.10
CA LEU A 596 -0.64 -23.91 21.21
C LEU A 596 0.16 -24.05 22.51
N VAL A 597 0.81 -22.97 22.97
CA VAL A 597 1.61 -22.95 24.21
C VAL A 597 0.70 -22.98 25.44
N ILE A 598 -0.37 -22.17 25.46
CA ILE A 598 -1.39 -22.20 26.52
C ILE A 598 -2.03 -23.59 26.62
N ASN A 599 -2.44 -24.18 25.48
CA ASN A 599 -2.99 -25.54 25.48
C ASN A 599 -1.98 -26.62 25.91
N ARG A 600 -0.67 -26.45 25.63
CA ARG A 600 0.37 -27.36 26.16
C ARG A 600 0.52 -27.27 27.67
N ALA A 601 0.39 -26.08 28.26
CA ALA A 601 0.37 -25.93 29.72
C ALA A 601 -0.88 -26.56 30.35
N VAL A 602 -2.03 -26.48 29.67
CA VAL A 602 -3.29 -27.11 30.09
C VAL A 602 -3.26 -28.64 29.98
N GLN A 603 -2.54 -29.22 29.02
CA GLN A 603 -2.49 -30.67 28.80
C GLN A 603 -1.73 -31.49 29.86
N HIS A 604 -1.10 -30.86 30.86
CA HIS A 604 -0.26 -31.55 31.84
C HIS A 604 -0.86 -31.74 33.24
N ASP A 605 -1.92 -31.03 33.62
CA ASP A 605 -2.55 -31.13 34.94
C ASP A 605 -4.09 -31.20 34.80
N ASN A 606 -4.70 -32.30 35.25
CA ASN A 606 -6.15 -32.49 35.21
C ASN A 606 -6.86 -31.68 36.31
N HIS A 607 -8.05 -31.16 35.97
CA HIS A 607 -9.10 -30.56 36.83
C HIS A 607 -9.02 -29.10 37.29
N ASP A 608 -7.89 -28.39 37.21
CA ASP A 608 -7.88 -26.94 37.51
C ASP A 608 -8.30 -26.09 36.28
N THR A 609 -9.06 -25.02 36.50
CA THR A 609 -9.41 -24.07 35.43
C THR A 609 -8.21 -23.18 35.07
N VAL A 610 -8.16 -22.72 33.81
CA VAL A 610 -6.98 -22.07 33.19
C VAL A 610 -6.37 -20.94 34.02
N ALA A 611 -7.18 -20.19 34.78
CA ALA A 611 -6.72 -19.08 35.61
C ALA A 611 -6.32 -19.45 37.07
N ASP A 612 -6.67 -20.63 37.58
CA ASP A 612 -6.51 -20.91 39.00
C ASP A 612 -5.07 -21.23 39.43
N ARG A 613 -4.28 -21.90 38.58
CA ARG A 613 -2.86 -22.17 38.86
C ARG A 613 -2.04 -20.88 39.01
N PRO A 614 -2.07 -19.89 38.09
CA PRO A 614 -1.42 -18.59 38.30
C PRO A 614 -1.97 -17.86 39.53
N ARG A 615 -3.29 -17.86 39.75
CA ARG A 615 -3.92 -17.23 40.93
C ARG A 615 -3.36 -17.74 42.25
N ARG A 616 -3.28 -19.07 42.42
CA ARG A 616 -2.68 -19.69 43.62
C ARG A 616 -1.20 -19.32 43.75
N SER A 617 -0.44 -19.40 42.65
CA SER A 617 0.99 -19.06 42.64
C SER A 617 1.27 -17.60 43.01
N CYS A 618 0.46 -16.65 42.53
CA CYS A 618 0.54 -15.24 42.92
C CYS A 618 0.36 -15.06 44.43
N VAL A 619 -0.67 -15.67 45.02
CA VAL A 619 -0.96 -15.56 46.46
C VAL A 619 0.18 -16.17 47.27
N THR A 620 0.59 -17.41 46.97
CA THR A 620 1.68 -18.09 47.70
C THR A 620 3.00 -17.33 47.61
N SER A 621 3.40 -16.89 46.41
CA SER A 621 4.67 -16.19 46.20
C SER A 621 4.67 -14.79 46.84
N ALA A 622 3.55 -14.06 46.78
CA ALA A 622 3.41 -12.76 47.43
C ALA A 622 3.45 -12.86 48.97
N THR A 623 2.73 -13.82 49.57
CA THR A 623 2.76 -14.02 51.02
C THR A 623 4.14 -14.48 51.50
N ALA A 624 4.80 -15.39 50.77
CA ALA A 624 6.16 -15.82 51.10
C ALA A 624 7.19 -14.68 50.97
N LEU A 625 7.10 -13.87 49.90
CA LEU A 625 7.97 -12.71 49.69
C LEU A 625 7.78 -11.66 50.80
N ALA A 626 6.54 -11.33 51.15
CA ALA A 626 6.24 -10.39 52.23
C ALA A 626 6.81 -10.87 53.58
N ALA A 627 6.55 -12.12 53.96
CA ALA A 627 7.05 -12.70 55.21
C ALA A 627 8.58 -12.81 55.25
N LYS A 628 9.25 -13.07 54.11
CA LYS A 628 10.72 -13.10 53.99
C LYS A 628 11.33 -11.70 54.09
N LEU A 629 10.69 -10.67 53.54
CA LEU A 629 11.11 -9.26 53.67
C LEU A 629 10.92 -8.73 55.10
N GLU A 630 9.75 -8.98 55.70
CA GLU A 630 9.45 -8.63 57.09
C GLU A 630 10.43 -9.29 58.06
N LYS A 631 10.70 -10.60 57.89
CA LYS A 631 11.73 -11.33 58.66
C LYS A 631 13.16 -10.82 58.43
N GLY A 632 13.42 -10.17 57.29
CA GLY A 632 14.69 -9.50 57.01
C GLY A 632 14.79 -8.07 57.58
N GLY A 633 13.72 -7.54 58.19
CA GLY A 633 13.67 -6.16 58.69
C GLY A 633 13.44 -5.10 57.60
N TYR A 634 12.98 -5.51 56.41
CA TYR A 634 12.76 -4.63 55.27
C TYR A 634 11.32 -4.10 55.22
N SER A 635 11.13 -2.90 54.65
CA SER A 635 9.79 -2.35 54.41
C SER A 635 9.00 -3.20 53.40
N ALA A 636 7.67 -3.16 53.51
CA ALA A 636 6.81 -3.87 52.56
C ALA A 636 6.94 -3.28 51.15
N PRO A 637 6.86 -4.10 50.08
CA PRO A 637 6.78 -3.62 48.71
C PRO A 637 5.70 -2.55 48.52
N SER A 638 6.13 -1.36 48.10
CA SER A 638 5.28 -0.19 47.95
C SER A 638 5.78 0.65 46.79
N PHE A 639 4.89 1.43 46.19
CA PHE A 639 5.27 2.51 45.26
C PHE A 639 5.58 3.82 46.00
N ALA A 640 5.40 3.88 47.32
CA ALA A 640 5.47 5.12 48.11
C ALA A 640 6.91 5.65 48.33
N GLN A 641 7.00 6.90 48.82
CA GLN A 641 8.21 7.65 49.24
C GLN A 641 9.43 6.78 49.58
N ASP A 642 9.18 5.88 50.53
CA ASP A 642 10.04 5.10 51.40
C ASP A 642 9.92 3.57 51.15
N GLY A 643 9.29 3.18 50.04
CA GLY A 643 9.17 1.79 49.61
C GLY A 643 10.52 1.14 49.31
N LEU A 644 10.51 -0.19 49.15
CA LEU A 644 11.74 -0.89 48.79
C LEU A 644 12.28 -0.44 47.43
N ALA A 645 13.56 -0.11 47.46
CA ALA A 645 14.23 0.79 46.55
C ALA A 645 15.13 -0.05 45.62
N ASP A 646 16.06 -0.78 46.24
CA ASP A 646 16.35 -2.17 45.86
C ASP A 646 15.38 -3.15 46.52
N TYR A 647 15.34 -4.38 45.98
CA TYR A 647 15.05 -5.55 46.81
C TYR A 647 16.37 -6.20 47.26
N PRO A 648 16.44 -6.75 48.47
CA PRO A 648 17.65 -7.44 48.95
C PRO A 648 18.10 -8.54 48.00
N LYS A 649 19.41 -8.63 47.74
CA LYS A 649 20.04 -9.64 46.85
C LYS A 649 20.12 -11.05 47.46
N ASP A 650 19.21 -11.40 48.37
CA ASP A 650 19.05 -12.74 48.92
C ASP A 650 18.46 -13.67 47.83
N PRO A 651 19.08 -14.84 47.53
CA PRO A 651 18.63 -15.72 46.45
C PRO A 651 17.19 -16.24 46.60
N GLU A 652 16.68 -16.38 47.82
CA GLU A 652 15.29 -16.78 48.10
C GLU A 652 14.32 -15.61 47.85
N ILE A 653 14.69 -14.38 48.23
CA ILE A 653 13.94 -13.16 47.86
C ILE A 653 13.90 -13.01 46.34
N ILE A 654 15.03 -13.19 45.65
CA ILE A 654 15.10 -13.13 44.18
C ILE A 654 14.21 -14.21 43.55
N GLY A 655 14.30 -15.45 44.01
CA GLY A 655 13.47 -16.56 43.52
C GLY A 655 11.98 -16.32 43.70
N LEU A 656 11.55 -15.88 44.89
CA LEU A 656 10.16 -15.54 45.19
C LEU A 656 9.64 -14.36 44.36
N ARG A 657 10.48 -13.33 44.11
CA ARG A 657 10.15 -12.23 43.19
C ARG A 657 9.94 -12.73 41.77
N MET A 658 10.82 -13.58 41.25
CA MET A 658 10.69 -14.10 39.89
C MET A 658 9.48 -15.02 39.73
N GLN A 659 9.19 -15.88 40.72
CA GLN A 659 7.97 -16.69 40.75
C GLN A 659 6.69 -15.83 40.77
N LEU A 660 6.69 -14.74 41.54
CA LEU A 660 5.58 -13.78 41.58
C LEU A 660 5.44 -13.01 40.26
N LEU A 661 6.54 -12.63 39.61
CA LEU A 661 6.54 -11.93 38.33
C LEU A 661 6.08 -12.84 37.18
N ASP A 662 6.55 -14.08 37.11
CA ASP A 662 6.08 -15.04 36.11
C ASP A 662 4.59 -15.35 36.31
N ALA A 663 4.15 -15.61 37.55
CA ALA A 663 2.73 -15.88 37.85
C ALA A 663 1.80 -14.68 37.60
N THR A 664 2.22 -13.45 37.91
CA THR A 664 1.43 -12.24 37.60
C THR A 664 1.45 -11.90 36.12
N THR A 665 2.55 -12.18 35.42
CA THR A 665 2.65 -12.03 33.95
C THR A 665 1.73 -13.01 33.23
N ASP A 666 1.66 -14.27 33.66
CA ASP A 666 0.73 -15.24 33.09
C ASP A 666 -0.73 -14.92 33.44
N LEU A 667 -1.02 -14.46 34.66
CA LEU A 667 -2.36 -13.97 35.01
C LEU A 667 -2.76 -12.74 34.16
N TYR A 668 -1.83 -11.84 33.86
CA TYR A 668 -2.02 -10.69 32.97
C TYR A 668 -2.24 -11.13 31.50
N ARG A 669 -1.49 -12.12 31.02
CA ARG A 669 -1.65 -12.75 29.67
C ARG A 669 -2.89 -13.63 29.52
N LEU A 670 -3.56 -13.95 30.63
CA LEU A 670 -4.87 -14.63 30.64
C LEU A 670 -6.03 -13.66 30.84
N ALA A 671 -5.81 -12.53 31.52
CA ALA A 671 -6.78 -11.46 31.69
C ALA A 671 -6.94 -10.59 30.42
N LEU A 672 -5.83 -10.39 29.69
CA LEU A 672 -5.88 -10.01 28.28
C LEU A 672 -6.06 -11.28 27.44
N GLU A 673 -6.92 -11.26 26.42
CA GLU A 673 -7.06 -12.41 25.52
C GLU A 673 -5.78 -12.67 24.71
N PRO A 674 -5.58 -13.86 24.10
CA PRO A 674 -4.37 -14.18 23.33
C PRO A 674 -4.04 -13.19 22.20
N THR A 675 -5.05 -12.50 21.64
CA THR A 675 -4.88 -11.38 20.69
C THR A 675 -4.24 -10.17 21.37
N ASP A 676 -4.86 -9.69 22.45
CA ASP A 676 -4.51 -8.44 23.10
C ASP A 676 -3.24 -8.56 23.93
N SER A 677 -2.98 -9.69 24.59
CA SER A 677 -1.69 -9.97 25.24
C SER A 677 -0.53 -9.96 24.24
N SER A 678 -0.74 -10.47 23.02
CA SER A 678 0.25 -10.45 21.93
C SER A 678 0.43 -9.06 21.29
N PHE A 679 -0.49 -8.11 21.53
CA PHE A 679 -0.46 -6.77 20.91
C PHE A 679 -0.22 -5.65 21.92
N MET A 680 -1.04 -5.51 22.96
CA MET A 680 -0.96 -4.46 23.98
C MET A 680 0.39 -4.42 24.71
N GLY A 681 0.97 -5.58 25.05
CA GLY A 681 2.28 -5.65 25.72
C GLY A 681 3.39 -4.97 24.91
N PRO A 682 3.74 -5.50 23.71
CA PRO A 682 4.74 -4.87 22.83
C PRO A 682 4.36 -3.43 22.42
N PHE A 683 3.07 -3.16 22.26
CA PHE A 683 2.59 -1.84 21.87
C PHE A 683 2.78 -0.78 22.98
N LEU A 684 2.62 -1.14 24.26
CA LEU A 684 2.92 -0.26 25.39
C LEU A 684 4.42 -0.11 25.60
N ALA A 685 5.19 -1.21 25.57
CA ALA A 685 6.64 -1.19 25.77
C ALA A 685 7.38 -0.19 24.85
N PHE A 686 6.97 -0.07 23.57
CA PHE A 686 7.53 0.94 22.67
C PHE A 686 7.29 2.38 23.15
N HIS A 687 6.12 2.67 23.74
CA HIS A 687 5.79 3.99 24.27
C HIS A 687 6.49 4.26 25.61
N ASP A 688 6.63 3.24 26.45
CA ASP A 688 7.36 3.32 27.71
C ASP A 688 8.83 3.66 27.45
N ALA A 689 9.49 2.92 26.54
CA ALA A 689 10.84 3.22 26.06
C ALA A 689 10.96 4.59 25.39
N SER A 690 10.00 4.97 24.54
CA SER A 690 9.96 6.30 23.91
C SER A 690 9.87 7.43 24.93
N ILE A 691 9.13 7.23 26.03
CA ILE A 691 8.97 8.24 27.09
C ILE A 691 10.26 8.35 27.90
N THR A 692 10.88 7.24 28.32
CA THR A 692 12.19 7.28 28.99
C THR A 692 13.25 7.96 28.10
N SER A 693 13.28 7.69 26.80
CA SER A 693 14.15 8.39 25.84
C SER A 693 13.90 9.90 25.80
N ILE A 694 12.65 10.36 25.85
CA ILE A 694 12.33 11.80 25.86
C ILE A 694 12.71 12.45 27.20
N LEU A 695 12.50 11.74 28.32
CA LEU A 695 12.90 12.24 29.64
C LEU A 695 14.42 12.43 29.74
N ASN A 696 15.19 11.47 29.21
CA ASN A 696 16.66 11.53 29.12
C ASN A 696 17.15 12.67 28.21
N GLN A 697 16.57 12.83 27.02
CA GLN A 697 17.04 13.81 26.03
C GLN A 697 16.71 15.27 26.37
N PHE A 698 15.66 15.52 27.15
CA PHE A 698 15.12 16.87 27.38
C PHE A 698 15.09 17.25 28.86
N THR A 699 16.16 16.95 29.61
CA THR A 699 16.44 17.47 30.98
C THR A 699 15.30 17.36 32.02
N PHE A 700 14.31 16.48 31.80
CA PHE A 700 13.14 16.35 32.68
C PHE A 700 13.51 15.93 34.11
N TRP A 701 14.62 15.19 34.27
CA TRP A 701 15.15 14.78 35.57
C TRP A 701 15.64 15.97 36.41
N ASN A 702 16.32 16.94 35.80
CA ASN A 702 16.75 18.17 36.47
C ASN A 702 15.55 19.08 36.78
N ALA A 703 14.50 19.03 35.94
CA ALA A 703 13.29 19.83 36.09
C ALA A 703 12.28 19.27 37.11
N VAL A 704 12.43 18.01 37.55
CA VAL A 704 11.64 17.38 38.63
C VAL A 704 12.59 16.56 39.52
N PRO A 705 13.39 17.23 40.39
CA PRO A 705 14.47 16.60 41.14
C PRO A 705 13.97 15.54 42.14
N ILE A 706 14.86 14.61 42.53
CA ILE A 706 14.53 13.49 43.41
C ILE A 706 14.09 14.00 44.80
N GLY A 707 12.81 13.84 45.10
CA GLY A 707 12.18 14.28 46.35
C GLY A 707 11.53 15.66 46.29
N GLY A 708 11.70 16.39 45.19
CA GLY A 708 11.00 17.64 44.91
C GLY A 708 9.69 17.46 44.14
N SER A 709 8.94 18.55 43.98
CA SER A 709 7.84 18.67 43.04
C SER A 709 7.91 20.03 42.33
N ALA A 710 7.47 20.08 41.08
CA ALA A 710 7.51 21.27 40.23
C ALA A 710 6.20 21.38 39.44
N ILE A 711 5.78 22.60 39.09
CA ILE A 711 4.59 22.82 38.26
C ILE A 711 4.95 22.79 36.76
N TYR A 712 3.97 22.40 35.93
CA TYR A 712 4.15 22.25 34.48
C TYR A 712 4.78 23.46 33.77
N ALA A 713 4.59 24.68 34.28
CA ALA A 713 5.18 25.90 33.71
C ALA A 713 6.70 25.99 33.94
N GLU A 714 7.18 25.61 35.13
CA GLU A 714 8.60 25.60 35.49
C GLU A 714 9.33 24.54 34.66
N ILE A 715 8.77 23.33 34.62
CA ILE A 715 9.30 22.22 33.81
C ILE A 715 9.40 22.64 32.34
N THR A 716 8.36 23.27 31.80
CA THR A 716 8.34 23.78 30.41
C THR A 716 9.47 24.77 30.13
N ALA A 717 9.85 25.60 31.09
CA ALA A 717 10.94 26.56 30.92
C ALA A 717 12.32 25.90 30.88
N GLN A 718 12.55 24.84 31.66
CA GLN A 718 13.84 24.13 31.70
C GLN A 718 14.03 23.11 30.56
N VAL A 719 12.98 22.37 30.18
CA VAL A 719 13.08 21.29 29.18
C VAL A 719 13.03 21.79 27.72
N ASN A 720 12.81 23.09 27.51
CA ASN A 720 12.74 23.76 26.20
C ASN A 720 11.81 23.08 25.16
N LEU A 721 10.71 22.47 25.63
CA LEU A 721 9.65 21.89 24.80
C LEU A 721 8.35 22.67 25.01
N PRO A 722 7.44 22.73 24.00
CA PRO A 722 6.14 23.35 24.19
C PRO A 722 5.34 22.67 25.31
N GLU A 723 4.68 23.45 26.18
CA GLU A 723 3.94 22.95 27.36
C GLU A 723 2.95 21.80 27.02
N SER A 724 2.33 21.85 25.85
CA SER A 724 1.41 20.79 25.39
C SER A 724 2.10 19.44 25.14
N ILE A 725 3.41 19.41 24.90
CA ILE A 725 4.26 18.22 24.79
C ILE A 725 4.69 17.78 26.20
N VAL A 726 5.20 18.71 27.02
CA VAL A 726 5.58 18.48 28.43
C VAL A 726 4.45 17.81 29.21
N ARG A 727 3.22 18.34 29.11
CA ARG A 727 2.01 17.77 29.71
C ARG A 727 1.63 16.39 29.16
N ARG A 728 1.98 16.06 27.91
CA ARG A 728 1.74 14.72 27.31
C ARG A 728 2.78 13.70 27.78
N VAL A 729 4.05 14.09 27.83
CA VAL A 729 5.16 13.25 28.32
C VAL A 729 4.93 12.91 29.80
N LEU A 730 4.75 13.92 30.66
CA LEU A 730 4.52 13.71 32.09
C LEU A 730 3.23 12.93 32.38
N LYS A 731 2.14 13.19 31.64
CA LYS A 731 0.90 12.41 31.83
C LYS A 731 1.11 10.91 31.55
N TYR A 732 1.95 10.56 30.57
CA TYR A 732 2.29 9.16 30.31
C TYR A 732 3.23 8.61 31.39
N ALA A 733 4.31 9.32 31.71
CA ALA A 733 5.27 8.94 32.76
C ALA A 733 4.61 8.73 34.13
N ILE A 734 3.56 9.50 34.45
CA ILE A 734 2.73 9.30 35.65
C ILE A 734 1.88 8.02 35.56
N SER A 735 1.33 7.69 34.38
CA SER A 735 0.58 6.43 34.22
C SER A 735 1.44 5.18 34.36
N ILE A 736 2.74 5.25 34.04
CA ILE A 736 3.73 4.19 34.28
C ILE A 736 4.58 4.40 35.55
N ARG A 737 4.14 5.29 36.46
CA ARG A 737 4.71 5.51 37.81
C ARG A 737 6.16 6.00 37.89
N ILE A 738 6.77 6.46 36.79
CA ILE A 738 8.10 7.12 36.79
C ILE A 738 8.06 8.44 37.56
N PHE A 739 6.96 9.19 37.41
CA PHE A 739 6.61 10.31 38.27
C PHE A 739 5.30 10.02 39.00
N ALA A 740 5.11 10.68 40.14
CA ALA A 740 3.86 10.66 40.86
C ALA A 740 3.43 12.10 41.19
N ASN A 741 2.17 12.29 41.59
CA ASN A 741 1.66 13.61 41.96
C ASN A 741 2.09 13.96 43.39
N ALA A 742 3.32 14.42 43.55
CA ALA A 742 3.97 14.92 44.78
C ALA A 742 4.16 13.91 45.95
N ASN A 743 3.49 12.76 45.92
CA ASN A 743 3.72 11.62 46.80
C ASN A 743 4.14 10.41 45.92
N ASP A 744 5.16 9.62 46.32
CA ASP A 744 5.51 8.23 45.85
C ASP A 744 6.80 8.06 44.95
N LYS A 745 7.77 7.15 45.30
CA LYS A 745 9.12 6.81 44.67
C LYS A 745 9.59 5.33 45.01
N PRO A 746 10.85 4.88 45.36
CA PRO A 746 12.28 5.34 45.28
C PRO A 746 13.22 4.45 44.37
N ASP A 747 14.47 4.10 44.76
CA ASP A 747 15.61 3.76 43.84
C ASP A 747 16.75 2.79 44.35
N SER A 748 17.67 2.32 43.47
CA SER A 748 18.44 1.05 43.53
C SER A 748 20.01 1.13 43.61
N SER A 749 20.70 0.01 43.87
CA SER A 749 22.17 -0.09 44.11
C SER A 749 22.79 -1.51 43.91
N ALA A 750 24.07 -1.64 43.46
CA ALA A 750 24.51 -2.96 42.94
C ALA A 750 25.98 -3.48 42.98
N TYR A 751 27.05 -2.81 43.46
CA TYR A 751 28.44 -3.34 43.35
C TYR A 751 29.32 -3.22 44.62
N ASP A 752 30.34 -4.08 44.72
CA ASP A 752 31.31 -4.16 45.82
C ASP A 752 32.64 -3.46 45.47
N TRP A 753 32.70 -2.15 45.71
CA TRP A 753 33.87 -1.31 45.46
C TRP A 753 34.97 -1.44 46.52
N SER A 754 34.75 -2.18 47.61
CA SER A 754 35.66 -2.25 48.77
C SER A 754 37.06 -2.77 48.42
N LYS A 755 37.15 -3.59 47.37
CA LYS A 755 38.35 -4.31 46.93
C LYS A 755 39.35 -3.45 46.14
N LEU A 756 39.02 -2.18 45.85
CA LEU A 756 39.88 -1.30 45.04
C LEU A 756 40.98 -0.59 45.84
N GLY A 757 40.87 -0.47 47.17
CA GLY A 757 41.85 0.24 47.99
C GLY A 757 41.82 1.76 47.80
N GLU A 758 42.98 2.39 47.61
CA GLU A 758 43.09 3.75 47.07
C GLU A 758 43.32 3.64 45.57
N ALA A 759 42.41 4.19 44.76
CA ALA A 759 42.44 4.08 43.31
C ALA A 759 41.75 5.26 42.63
N THR A 760 42.16 5.53 41.39
CA THR A 760 41.61 6.54 40.49
C THR A 760 40.72 5.87 39.46
N VAL A 761 39.42 6.20 39.50
CA VAL A 761 38.42 5.74 38.54
C VAL A 761 38.19 6.85 37.51
N VAL A 762 38.20 6.49 36.22
CA VAL A 762 37.74 7.35 35.14
C VAL A 762 36.36 6.85 34.72
N ASP A 763 35.33 7.64 34.98
CA ASP A 763 33.91 7.34 34.72
C ASP A 763 33.52 7.98 33.38
N ILE A 764 33.47 7.17 32.33
CA ILE A 764 33.30 7.64 30.95
C ILE A 764 31.83 7.55 30.57
N GLY A 765 31.22 8.68 30.18
CA GLY A 765 29.81 8.79 29.84
C GLY A 765 28.87 8.90 31.05
N GLY A 766 29.36 9.48 32.16
CA GLY A 766 28.58 9.69 33.40
C GLY A 766 28.11 11.14 33.58
N PRO A 767 27.16 11.68 32.77
CA PRO A 767 26.92 13.12 32.60
C PRO A 767 26.57 13.92 33.87
N SER A 768 26.00 13.26 34.88
CA SER A 768 25.65 13.87 36.17
C SER A 768 26.68 13.62 37.28
N GLY A 769 27.63 12.70 37.07
CA GLY A 769 28.48 12.17 38.13
C GLY A 769 27.72 11.42 39.22
N HIS A 770 26.48 10.97 38.99
CA HIS A 770 25.62 10.33 40.00
C HIS A 770 26.25 9.08 40.61
N ASP A 771 26.56 8.06 39.78
CA ASP A 771 27.21 6.83 40.25
C ASP A 771 28.54 7.13 40.95
N SER A 772 29.43 7.89 40.29
CA SER A 772 30.69 8.37 40.90
C SER A 772 30.49 9.04 42.26
N SER A 773 29.40 9.79 42.45
CA SER A 773 29.08 10.45 43.73
C SER A 773 28.65 9.45 44.81
N THR A 774 27.72 8.56 44.49
CA THR A 774 27.25 7.50 45.41
C THR A 774 28.42 6.60 45.83
N ILE A 775 29.29 6.24 44.89
CA ILE A 775 30.47 5.41 45.16
C ILE A 775 31.50 6.19 45.97
N ALA A 776 31.81 7.44 45.62
CA ALA A 776 32.75 8.26 46.37
C ALA A 776 32.30 8.53 47.82
N GLN A 777 31.00 8.60 48.09
CA GLN A 777 30.44 8.70 49.45
C GLN A 777 30.64 7.40 50.24
N ALA A 778 30.32 6.25 49.65
CA ALA A 778 30.46 4.95 50.30
C ALA A 778 31.94 4.49 50.45
N PHE A 779 32.84 4.96 49.57
CA PHE A 779 34.24 4.52 49.50
C PHE A 779 35.19 5.74 49.48
N PRO A 780 35.58 6.27 50.65
CA PRO A 780 36.32 7.54 50.78
C PRO A 780 37.70 7.56 50.09
N ASN A 781 38.33 6.40 49.92
CA ASN A 781 39.68 6.27 49.34
C ASN A 781 39.69 6.39 47.81
N LEU A 782 38.52 6.41 47.16
CA LEU A 782 38.41 6.51 45.71
C LEU A 782 38.34 7.96 45.23
N LYS A 783 38.93 8.21 44.06
CA LYS A 783 38.95 9.47 43.32
C LYS A 783 38.36 9.23 41.93
N PHE A 784 37.58 10.18 41.42
CA PHE A 784 36.81 10.04 40.19
C PHE A 784 37.07 11.20 39.23
N PHE A 785 37.45 10.87 38.00
CA PHE A 785 37.40 11.78 36.85
C PHE A 785 36.20 11.37 35.98
N VAL A 786 35.17 12.20 35.97
CA VAL A 786 33.93 11.99 35.21
C VAL A 786 34.08 12.66 33.86
N GLN A 787 34.15 11.85 32.80
CA GLN A 787 34.44 12.27 31.43
C GLN A 787 33.18 12.25 30.56
N ASP A 788 32.77 13.42 30.07
CA ASP A 788 31.70 13.57 29.07
C ASP A 788 31.88 14.88 28.28
N LEU A 789 30.98 15.14 27.33
CA LEU A 789 31.02 16.31 26.46
C LEU A 789 30.95 17.64 27.25
N PRO A 790 31.67 18.71 26.83
CA PRO A 790 31.81 19.95 27.61
C PRO A 790 30.52 20.63 28.05
N GLN A 791 29.42 20.43 27.31
CA GLN A 791 28.11 21.01 27.60
C GLN A 791 27.46 20.45 28.87
N LEU A 792 27.91 19.29 29.35
CA LEU A 792 27.31 18.57 30.48
C LEU A 792 27.90 18.98 31.84
N GLN A 793 29.02 19.70 31.84
CA GLN A 793 29.69 20.16 33.08
C GLN A 793 28.74 20.90 34.03
N THR A 794 27.82 21.72 33.52
CA THR A 794 26.83 22.42 34.35
C THR A 794 25.91 21.46 35.09
N SER A 795 25.46 20.37 34.44
CA SER A 795 24.60 19.36 35.08
C SER A 795 25.34 18.53 36.13
N PHE A 796 26.64 18.28 35.93
CA PHE A 796 27.51 17.72 36.95
C PHE A 796 27.68 18.69 38.14
N ASP A 797 27.98 19.96 37.86
CA ASP A 797 28.24 20.96 38.89
C ASP A 797 27.01 21.30 39.75
N GLU A 798 25.80 21.11 39.22
CA GLU A 798 24.54 21.19 39.97
C GLU A 798 24.26 19.96 40.84
N GLN A 799 24.73 18.76 40.46
CA GLN A 799 24.31 17.48 41.07
C GLN A 799 25.34 16.86 42.02
N VAL A 800 26.64 17.11 41.84
CA VAL A 800 27.68 16.55 42.72
C VAL A 800 27.77 17.31 44.05
N PRO A 801 27.58 16.65 45.21
CA PRO A 801 27.62 17.30 46.53
C PRO A 801 28.95 17.98 46.85
N ALA A 802 28.89 19.14 47.50
CA ALA A 802 30.05 20.00 47.76
C ALA A 802 31.16 19.32 48.58
N GLU A 803 30.78 18.37 49.42
CA GLU A 803 31.66 17.60 50.31
C GLU A 803 32.61 16.67 49.54
N ILE A 804 32.24 16.28 48.32
CA ILE A 804 32.99 15.31 47.50
C ILE A 804 33.59 15.89 46.21
N LYS A 805 33.29 17.14 45.85
CA LYS A 805 33.88 17.84 44.67
C LYS A 805 35.42 17.93 44.68
N SER A 806 36.06 17.68 45.82
CA SER A 806 37.52 17.55 45.93
C SER A 806 38.05 16.24 45.32
N ARG A 807 37.24 15.18 45.33
CA ARG A 807 37.57 13.82 44.84
C ARG A 807 36.84 13.41 43.57
N VAL A 808 35.64 13.94 43.32
CA VAL A 808 34.86 13.72 42.09
C VAL A 808 34.94 14.99 41.24
N LYS A 809 35.52 14.90 40.03
CA LYS A 809 35.77 16.05 39.15
C LYS A 809 35.27 15.77 37.74
N PHE A 810 34.64 16.75 37.10
CA PHE A 810 34.31 16.67 35.68
C PHE A 810 35.53 17.00 34.82
N GLU A 811 35.71 16.26 33.73
CA GLU A 811 36.74 16.50 32.73
C GLU A 811 36.11 16.46 31.33
N PRO A 812 36.02 17.61 30.62
CA PRO A 812 35.44 17.65 29.28
C PRO A 812 36.21 16.77 28.26
N HIS A 813 35.63 15.64 27.86
CA HIS A 813 36.26 14.66 26.97
C HIS A 813 35.25 14.00 26.02
N ASP A 814 35.62 13.89 24.74
CA ASP A 814 34.92 13.06 23.75
C ASP A 814 35.61 11.70 23.71
N PHE A 815 34.94 10.65 24.22
CA PHE A 815 35.44 9.27 24.26
C PHE A 815 35.69 8.65 22.87
N LEU A 816 35.29 9.33 21.78
CA LEU A 816 35.72 8.98 20.42
C LEU A 816 37.10 9.57 20.07
N GLN A 817 37.81 10.22 20.99
CA GLN A 817 39.22 10.65 20.87
C GLN A 817 40.15 9.81 21.76
N PRO A 818 41.49 9.82 21.56
CA PRO A 818 42.41 9.08 22.42
C PRO A 818 42.35 9.54 23.88
N GLN A 819 42.37 8.61 24.82
CA GLN A 819 42.24 8.88 26.26
C GLN A 819 43.41 9.76 26.77
N ASN A 820 43.09 10.88 27.41
CA ASN A 820 44.07 11.86 27.91
C ASN A 820 44.43 11.68 29.39
N THR A 821 43.65 10.92 30.15
CA THR A 821 43.79 10.79 31.61
C THR A 821 44.16 9.36 32.01
N GLN A 822 45.07 9.25 32.97
CA GLN A 822 45.59 7.99 33.51
C GLN A 822 44.71 7.51 34.67
N GLY A 823 44.37 6.22 34.68
CA GLY A 823 43.46 5.63 35.68
C GLY A 823 43.75 4.17 35.99
N ASP A 824 43.42 3.79 37.22
CA ASP A 824 43.49 2.40 37.71
C ASP A 824 42.26 1.60 37.25
N VAL A 825 41.12 2.27 37.10
CA VAL A 825 39.86 1.72 36.59
C VAL A 825 39.26 2.66 35.56
N TYR A 826 39.01 2.19 34.34
CA TYR A 826 38.19 2.87 33.34
C TYR A 826 36.78 2.28 33.37
N MET A 827 35.82 2.97 33.99
CA MET A 827 34.43 2.54 34.07
C MET A 827 33.65 3.02 32.84
N LEU A 828 32.88 2.12 32.24
CA LEU A 828 31.85 2.43 31.26
C LEU A 828 30.57 1.71 31.68
N LYS A 829 29.52 2.46 32.03
CA LYS A 829 28.24 1.93 32.49
C LYS A 829 27.16 2.24 31.45
N MET A 830 26.63 1.21 30.80
CA MET A 830 25.61 1.35 29.75
C MET A 830 26.05 2.37 28.68
N VAL A 831 27.28 2.22 28.19
CA VAL A 831 27.85 3.09 27.15
C VAL A 831 28.16 2.28 25.91
N LEU A 832 28.85 1.15 26.03
CA LEU A 832 29.23 0.37 24.86
C LEU A 832 28.02 -0.37 24.25
N HIS A 833 26.95 -0.62 25.00
CA HIS A 833 25.69 -1.10 24.42
C HIS A 833 25.02 -0.06 23.49
N ASP A 834 25.21 1.24 23.68
CA ASP A 834 24.65 2.31 22.84
C ASP A 834 25.32 2.37 21.44
N TRP A 835 26.56 1.86 21.32
CA TRP A 835 27.39 1.98 20.12
C TRP A 835 27.61 0.65 19.38
N PRO A 836 27.30 0.56 18.06
CA PRO A 836 27.65 -0.62 17.27
C PRO A 836 29.15 -0.90 17.26
N ASP A 837 29.54 -2.17 17.10
CA ASP A 837 30.91 -2.71 17.25
C ASP A 837 32.04 -1.84 16.67
N LYS A 838 31.82 -1.21 15.50
CA LYS A 838 32.79 -0.30 14.87
C LYS A 838 33.21 0.85 15.80
N TYR A 839 32.26 1.41 16.55
CA TYR A 839 32.45 2.55 17.45
C TYR A 839 32.81 2.09 18.87
N ALA A 840 32.16 1.03 19.39
CA ALA A 840 32.56 0.45 20.67
C ALA A 840 34.04 -0.01 20.66
N ALA A 841 34.49 -0.65 19.57
CA ALA A 841 35.91 -0.97 19.38
C ALA A 841 36.79 0.27 19.16
N LYS A 842 36.26 1.42 18.73
CA LYS A 842 37.02 2.68 18.66
C LYS A 842 37.31 3.22 20.05
N VAL A 843 36.27 3.31 20.90
CA VAL A 843 36.39 3.72 22.31
C VAL A 843 37.40 2.82 23.04
N LEU A 844 37.22 1.50 22.96
CA LEU A 844 38.13 0.54 23.58
C LEU A 844 39.59 0.67 23.09
N ARG A 845 39.83 0.84 21.77
CA ARG A 845 41.18 1.10 21.23
C ARG A 845 41.80 2.41 21.72
N HIS A 846 40.99 3.38 22.12
CA HIS A 846 41.45 4.66 22.63
C HIS A 846 41.83 4.62 24.12
N LEU A 847 41.40 3.58 24.86
CA LEU A 847 41.83 3.31 26.23
C LEU A 847 43.15 2.53 26.30
N VAL A 848 43.39 1.62 25.34
CA VAL A 848 44.57 0.72 25.30
C VAL A 848 45.92 1.41 25.57
N PRO A 849 46.23 2.62 25.04
CA PRO A 849 47.53 3.26 25.28
C PRO A 849 47.81 3.61 26.75
N ASN A 850 46.76 3.70 27.58
CA ASN A 850 46.84 4.14 28.98
C ASN A 850 46.65 2.95 29.96
N LEU A 851 46.50 1.72 29.47
CA LEU A 851 46.36 0.53 30.31
C LEU A 851 47.75 0.03 30.76
N GLU A 852 48.09 0.27 32.02
CA GLU A 852 49.30 -0.26 32.65
C GLU A 852 49.06 -1.65 33.27
N SER A 853 50.14 -2.28 33.78
CA SER A 853 50.11 -3.59 34.42
C SER A 853 49.39 -3.56 35.79
N GLY A 854 48.07 -3.51 35.76
CA GLY A 854 47.19 -3.38 36.93
C GLY A 854 45.92 -2.58 36.62
N SER A 855 45.95 -1.74 35.58
CA SER A 855 44.77 -1.03 35.06
C SER A 855 43.73 -2.01 34.53
N ARG A 856 42.46 -1.70 34.75
CA ARG A 856 41.32 -2.48 34.26
C ARG A 856 40.26 -1.61 33.62
N ILE A 857 39.57 -2.14 32.61
CA ILE A 857 38.32 -1.58 32.11
C ILE A 857 37.19 -2.32 32.82
N LEU A 858 36.29 -1.58 33.49
CA LEU A 858 35.11 -2.11 34.15
C LEU A 858 33.88 -1.75 33.32
N LEU A 859 33.39 -2.72 32.54
CA LEU A 859 32.15 -2.55 31.78
C LEU A 859 30.97 -2.95 32.69
N VAL A 860 29.96 -2.09 32.76
CA VAL A 860 28.72 -2.32 33.50
C VAL A 860 27.57 -2.27 32.50
N GLU A 861 27.35 -3.40 31.84
CA GLU A 861 26.52 -3.51 30.64
C GLU A 861 25.48 -4.64 30.83
N ALA A 862 24.42 -4.67 30.03
CA ALA A 862 23.53 -5.83 30.00
C ALA A 862 24.15 -6.94 29.14
N VAL A 863 24.42 -8.10 29.74
CA VAL A 863 25.02 -9.24 29.04
C VAL A 863 23.92 -10.16 28.55
N ALA A 864 23.76 -10.27 27.23
CA ALA A 864 22.77 -11.15 26.64
C ALA A 864 23.09 -12.63 26.95
N PRO A 865 22.06 -13.48 27.17
CA PRO A 865 22.26 -14.90 27.42
C PRO A 865 22.85 -15.60 26.18
N PRO A 866 23.58 -16.72 26.34
CA PRO A 866 23.99 -17.54 25.21
C PRO A 866 22.78 -18.09 24.44
N ASP A 867 22.87 -18.13 23.11
CA ASP A 867 21.81 -18.54 22.15
C ASP A 867 21.12 -19.89 22.46
N THR A 868 21.75 -20.74 23.27
CA THR A 868 21.31 -22.09 23.64
C THR A 868 20.88 -22.23 25.10
N ALA A 869 20.88 -21.15 25.89
CA ALA A 869 20.63 -21.20 27.32
C ALA A 869 19.13 -21.08 27.66
N ALA A 870 18.57 -22.11 28.29
CA ALA A 870 17.27 -22.00 28.95
C ALA A 870 17.42 -21.23 30.26
N LEU A 871 16.96 -19.97 30.29
CA LEU A 871 16.97 -19.16 31.50
C LEU A 871 15.95 -19.69 32.54
N PRO A 872 16.27 -19.63 33.85
CA PRO A 872 15.46 -20.25 34.90
C PRO A 872 14.11 -19.55 35.17
N PHE A 873 13.90 -18.34 34.62
CA PHE A 873 12.68 -17.55 34.79
C PHE A 873 12.30 -16.88 33.46
N ALA A 874 11.02 -16.90 33.11
CA ALA A 874 10.55 -16.41 31.81
C ALA A 874 10.65 -14.87 31.70
N THR A 875 10.34 -14.16 32.79
CA THR A 875 10.44 -12.70 32.88
C THR A 875 11.88 -12.21 32.68
N LEU A 876 12.88 -12.87 33.28
CA LEU A 876 14.29 -12.51 33.11
C LEU A 876 14.74 -12.64 31.64
N GLY A 877 14.36 -13.72 30.97
CA GLY A 877 14.60 -13.90 29.54
C GLY A 877 13.86 -12.88 28.67
N HIS A 878 12.65 -12.46 29.06
CA HIS A 878 11.91 -11.44 28.33
C HIS A 878 12.61 -10.07 28.41
N MET A 879 13.08 -9.67 29.59
CA MET A 879 13.76 -8.38 29.81
C MET A 879 15.05 -8.25 28.99
N LEU A 880 15.93 -9.26 29.04
CA LEU A 880 17.21 -9.22 28.32
C LEU A 880 17.04 -9.20 26.79
N ASN A 881 16.13 -9.99 26.24
CA ASN A 881 15.84 -9.98 24.80
C ASN A 881 15.07 -8.71 24.36
N ALA A 882 14.31 -8.06 25.24
CA ALA A 882 13.67 -6.78 24.95
C ALA A 882 14.68 -5.63 24.89
N ALA A 883 15.71 -5.64 25.76
CA ALA A 883 16.80 -4.67 25.72
C ALA A 883 17.55 -4.71 24.38
N ASP A 884 18.03 -5.89 23.95
CA ASP A 884 18.70 -6.04 22.64
C ASP A 884 17.87 -5.50 21.47
N MET A 885 16.58 -5.88 21.44
CA MET A 885 15.64 -5.40 20.44
C MET A 885 15.43 -3.89 20.48
N HIS A 886 15.60 -3.21 21.62
CA HIS A 886 15.60 -1.74 21.69
C HIS A 886 16.90 -1.14 21.13
N MET A 887 18.06 -1.68 21.49
CA MET A 887 19.38 -1.21 20.99
C MET A 887 19.44 -1.26 19.46
N LEU A 888 18.92 -2.34 18.88
CA LEU A 888 18.81 -2.52 17.43
C LEU A 888 17.85 -1.52 16.78
N GLN A 889 16.69 -1.27 17.40
CA GLN A 889 15.63 -0.43 16.81
C GLN A 889 15.90 1.07 16.87
N PHE A 890 16.48 1.58 17.97
CA PHE A 890 16.58 3.03 18.19
C PHE A 890 17.91 3.63 17.72
N ILE A 891 19.03 2.90 17.86
CA ILE A 891 20.38 3.43 17.64
C ILE A 891 21.32 2.48 16.87
N ASN A 892 20.79 1.39 16.30
CA ASN A 892 21.55 0.44 15.47
C ASN A 892 22.73 -0.17 16.25
N SER A 893 22.48 -0.62 17.48
CA SER A 893 23.44 -1.35 18.32
C SER A 893 22.84 -2.70 18.79
N GLN A 894 23.44 -3.35 19.78
CA GLN A 894 23.04 -4.68 20.28
C GLN A 894 23.47 -4.88 21.75
N GLU A 895 22.71 -5.66 22.52
CA GLU A 895 23.17 -6.16 23.83
C GLU A 895 24.01 -7.41 23.60
N ARG A 896 25.29 -7.36 24.01
CA ARG A 896 26.28 -8.37 23.61
C ARG A 896 26.27 -9.56 24.55
N ASN A 897 26.28 -10.78 24.00
CA ASN A 897 26.52 -11.97 24.80
C ASN A 897 28.02 -12.10 25.14
N LEU A 898 28.36 -13.03 26.04
CA LEU A 898 29.73 -13.24 26.50
C LEU A 898 30.75 -13.52 25.38
N LYS A 899 30.34 -14.25 24.33
CA LYS A 899 31.21 -14.53 23.17
C LYS A 899 31.42 -13.28 22.32
N ASP A 900 30.40 -12.43 22.20
CA ASP A 900 30.49 -11.17 21.45
C ASP A 900 31.39 -10.17 22.15
N TRP A 901 31.35 -10.08 23.48
CA TRP A 901 32.31 -9.29 24.26
C TRP A 901 33.76 -9.78 24.05
N ILE A 902 34.02 -11.09 24.16
CA ILE A 902 35.35 -11.66 23.91
C ILE A 902 35.79 -11.39 22.45
N SER A 903 34.87 -11.55 21.50
CA SER A 903 35.09 -11.28 20.06
C SER A 903 35.37 -9.79 19.79
N LEU A 904 34.72 -8.87 20.51
CA LEU A 904 34.95 -7.42 20.41
C LEU A 904 36.34 -7.05 20.96
N LEU A 905 36.70 -7.55 22.14
CA LEU A 905 38.01 -7.30 22.76
C LEU A 905 39.16 -7.80 21.89
N ALA A 906 39.06 -9.02 21.34
CA ALA A 906 40.06 -9.56 20.43
C ALA A 906 40.20 -8.78 19.09
N LYS A 907 39.19 -7.99 18.68
CA LYS A 907 39.26 -7.06 17.53
C LYS A 907 39.79 -5.66 17.89
N VAL A 908 40.04 -5.41 19.18
CA VAL A 908 40.58 -4.15 19.70
C VAL A 908 42.10 -4.29 19.86
N ASP A 909 42.54 -5.24 20.66
CA ASP A 909 43.95 -5.57 20.93
C ASP A 909 44.01 -7.00 21.49
N GLU A 910 44.92 -7.84 21.00
CA GLU A 910 45.02 -9.26 21.39
C GLU A 910 45.39 -9.47 22.87
N ARG A 911 45.91 -8.44 23.54
CA ARG A 911 46.26 -8.46 24.96
C ARG A 911 45.06 -8.24 25.88
N LEU A 912 43.94 -7.71 25.36
CA LEU A 912 42.74 -7.47 26.17
C LEU A 912 42.00 -8.78 26.46
N THR A 913 41.84 -9.09 27.75
CA THR A 913 41.20 -10.32 28.19
C THR A 913 40.21 -10.06 29.30
N LEU A 914 39.05 -10.68 29.19
CA LEU A 914 38.01 -10.70 30.21
C LEU A 914 38.48 -11.55 31.39
N LYS A 915 38.64 -10.92 32.57
CA LYS A 915 39.15 -11.54 33.80
C LYS A 915 38.03 -12.10 34.66
N TYR A 916 36.92 -11.38 34.74
CA TYR A 916 35.79 -11.69 35.62
C TYR A 916 34.48 -11.20 35.03
N VAL A 917 33.40 -11.94 35.31
CA VAL A 917 32.01 -11.55 35.03
C VAL A 917 31.20 -11.80 36.30
N SER A 918 30.41 -10.82 36.74
CA SER A 918 29.58 -10.97 37.92
C SER A 918 28.29 -11.75 37.63
N GLU A 919 28.19 -12.99 38.09
CA GLU A 919 26.89 -13.66 38.20
C GLU A 919 26.11 -13.09 39.40
N VAL A 920 25.22 -12.13 39.13
CA VAL A 920 24.24 -11.62 40.11
C VAL A 920 22.86 -12.17 39.74
N PRO A 921 22.35 -13.22 40.41
CA PRO A 921 21.07 -13.83 40.05
C PRO A 921 19.93 -12.82 39.99
N GLY A 922 19.20 -12.79 38.87
CA GLY A 922 18.07 -11.88 38.68
C GLY A 922 18.41 -10.40 38.44
N SER A 923 19.69 -10.03 38.28
CA SER A 923 20.07 -8.73 37.73
C SER A 923 20.20 -8.79 36.21
N VAL A 924 19.88 -7.69 35.52
CA VAL A 924 20.10 -7.54 34.06
C VAL A 924 21.48 -6.99 33.74
N HIS A 925 22.06 -6.16 34.61
CA HIS A 925 23.41 -5.63 34.46
C HIS A 925 24.44 -6.59 35.04
N GLN A 926 25.56 -6.78 34.33
CA GLN A 926 26.70 -7.54 34.82
C GLN A 926 27.97 -6.68 34.73
N PHE A 927 28.87 -6.90 35.68
CA PHE A 927 30.18 -6.27 35.73
C PHE A 927 31.18 -7.17 35.03
N LEU A 928 31.73 -6.70 33.91
CA LEU A 928 32.78 -7.37 33.16
C LEU A 928 34.11 -6.64 33.44
N GLU A 929 35.01 -7.30 34.18
CA GLU A 929 36.35 -6.76 34.42
C GLU A 929 37.29 -7.24 33.31
N VAL A 930 37.81 -6.31 32.52
CA VAL A 930 38.74 -6.56 31.42
C VAL A 930 40.11 -6.02 31.80
N GLY A 931 41.15 -6.86 31.70
CA GLY A 931 42.53 -6.49 31.97
C GLY A 931 43.44 -6.79 30.79
N ILE A 932 44.50 -6.00 30.65
CA ILE A 932 45.53 -6.20 29.63
C ILE A 932 46.56 -7.24 30.09
N HIS A 933 47.10 -8.04 29.17
CA HIS A 933 48.31 -8.84 29.38
C HIS A 933 49.55 -8.11 28.82
N THR A 934 50.69 -8.33 29.46
CA THR A 934 52.02 -7.88 29.01
C THR A 934 52.68 -8.94 28.14
#